data_AF-A0A8T6GYN5-F1
#
_entry.id   AF-A0A8T6GYN5-F1
#
_cell.length_a   1.000
_cell.length_b   1.000
_cell.length_c   1.000
_cell.angle_alpha   90.00
_cell.angle_beta   90.00
_cell.angle_gamma   90.00
#
_symmetry.space_group_name_H-M   'P 1'
#
loop_
_entity.id
_entity.type
_entity.pdbx_description
1 polymer ?
#
loop_
_entity_poly.entity_id
_entity_poly.type
_entity_poly.pdbx_seq_one_letter_code
_entity_poly.pdbx_strand_id
1 'polypeptide(L)'
;MSRVIVTATLLVLLLLASAALFAIALMPVGPTSAQGSSPTPIPTETCGLPSSGHVPADATYTLTADCGQAGRLTLGSQLATNKITVTINGGTNTIYGVSKGANDPGITTILAHENVELNINNVTFSGGGRSSKGALAFVNSRHSATISDVTFSDTNSSSIHFDNSNNTRVTHSLSNILIEGAESEYYNNDYGWPAGIHTVGPVDLNINRIVFRNITTGAAALGANDNYVLPVGAGVARKGTIRISGCLTADGVRPRTYYGNIVVPADIDPCTGTIGNGGSSAMVHTQYTNEPCGMPYGGWVYGSNTFTLNRDCTLGETLNITGDASVVIDGGTPKKTINLTNLGVGIRAFGDLTIRNVVITGAAFVPLVAYHDKTVHISDSIFRSNGGPIVFRDSIATLDNVIVEEHTLHPSYTHFDFLPHSLWVDLSSRVTIKDSTFRNNSGGLAGVIYTGDTKDYRYGPAPCTQIQGSITFDGNNPEGVHDPSKLYGKPCVRPGSGGGGGGGDEAAASRDSTPITVCADCNDLLAAGYGLKARNGLNSGVQFRRVGAAAIGDPALRENGFVDAIDVYGWVEQGATVCFPASGSLLFLDAAFSPRAQVPLNGYTQGGMTCADIDRPGTVLLQSGGAPPAGSAPSPPGLSTCTVTTDAILNFRRSPGGARIHFVDHMGDEIAGWLPQGVTLTALERSADWFQVDYHGTQGWVSADWVTTAGDCG
;
A
#
# COMPACT_ATOMS: atom_id res chain seq x y z
N MET A 1 -44.78 58.01 10.31
CA MET A 1 -44.11 57.16 11.33
C MET A 1 -42.94 56.33 10.79
N SER A 2 -42.87 55.96 9.50
CA SER A 2 -41.76 55.13 8.98
C SER A 2 -40.39 55.81 8.81
N ARG A 3 -40.29 57.15 8.82
CA ARG A 3 -38.99 57.85 8.71
C ARG A 3 -38.23 58.00 10.04
N VAL A 4 -38.88 57.78 11.18
CA VAL A 4 -38.24 57.94 12.51
C VAL A 4 -37.55 56.64 12.95
N ILE A 5 -38.02 55.49 12.47
CA ILE A 5 -37.45 54.18 12.83
C ILE A 5 -36.10 53.95 12.13
N VAL A 6 -35.97 54.34 10.86
CA VAL A 6 -34.72 54.14 10.09
C VAL A 6 -33.55 54.96 10.66
N THR A 7 -33.80 56.17 11.16
CA THR A 7 -32.76 57.01 11.76
C THR A 7 -32.29 56.48 13.12
N ALA A 8 -33.20 55.88 13.90
CA ALA A 8 -32.85 55.27 15.18
C ALA A 8 -32.00 54.01 14.99
N THR A 9 -32.31 53.17 14.00
CA THR A 9 -31.53 51.95 13.72
C THR A 9 -30.13 52.27 13.19
N LEU A 10 -30.00 53.32 12.35
CA LEU A 10 -28.70 53.74 11.83
C LEU A 10 -27.81 54.35 12.92
N LEU A 11 -28.40 55.08 13.89
CA LEU A 11 -27.67 55.65 15.02
C LEU A 11 -27.16 54.57 15.99
N VAL A 12 -27.94 53.50 16.20
CA VAL A 12 -27.54 52.35 17.03
C VAL A 12 -26.40 51.55 16.36
N LEU A 13 -26.44 51.39 15.03
CA LEU A 13 -25.34 50.76 14.29
C LEU A 13 -24.04 51.58 14.31
N LEU A 14 -24.13 52.92 14.22
CA LEU A 14 -22.96 53.80 14.34
C LEU A 14 -22.38 53.81 15.77
N LEU A 15 -23.23 53.73 16.81
CA LEU A 15 -22.77 53.64 18.20
C LEU A 15 -22.10 52.29 18.50
N LEU A 16 -22.58 51.19 17.91
CA LEU A 16 -21.96 49.86 18.06
C LEU A 16 -20.63 49.74 17.30
N ALA A 17 -20.50 50.36 16.11
CA ALA A 17 -19.24 50.41 15.38
C ALA A 17 -18.17 51.25 16.11
N SER A 18 -18.58 52.30 16.82
CA SER A 18 -17.69 53.15 17.62
C SER A 18 -17.17 52.44 18.88
N ALA A 19 -18.00 51.61 19.52
CA ALA A 19 -17.60 50.80 20.67
C ALA A 19 -16.60 49.68 20.27
N ALA A 20 -16.73 49.12 19.07
CA ALA A 20 -15.79 48.13 18.54
C ALA A 20 -14.41 48.75 18.20
N LEU A 21 -14.36 50.00 17.74
CA LEU A 21 -13.08 50.70 17.53
C LEU A 21 -12.40 51.12 18.84
N PHE A 22 -13.15 51.42 19.90
CA PHE A 22 -12.56 51.80 21.19
C PHE A 22 -12.01 50.62 21.99
N ALA A 23 -12.53 49.40 21.78
CA ALA A 23 -12.04 48.18 22.44
C ALA A 23 -10.68 47.68 21.89
N ILE A 24 -10.25 48.14 20.71
CA ILE A 24 -8.95 47.77 20.11
C ILE A 24 -7.79 48.63 20.68
N ALA A 25 -8.09 49.76 21.33
CA ALA A 25 -7.07 50.71 21.81
C ALA A 25 -6.59 50.49 23.26
N LEU A 26 -7.09 49.48 23.98
CA LEU A 26 -6.79 49.24 25.40
C LEU A 26 -6.38 47.80 25.72
N MET A 27 -5.60 47.16 24.85
CA MET A 27 -4.88 45.94 25.23
C MET A 27 -3.60 46.32 25.99
N PRO A 28 -3.33 45.75 27.18
CA PRO A 28 -2.08 45.98 27.88
C PRO A 28 -0.93 45.45 27.04
N VAL A 29 0.05 46.30 26.77
CA VAL A 29 1.35 45.91 26.20
C VAL A 29 1.97 44.93 27.19
N GLY A 30 1.86 43.64 26.89
CA GLY A 30 2.58 42.59 27.61
C GLY A 30 4.09 42.82 27.50
N PRO A 31 4.89 42.24 28.42
CA PRO A 31 6.33 42.44 28.43
C PRO A 31 6.89 42.07 27.06
N THR A 32 7.53 43.04 26.40
CA THR A 32 8.31 42.81 25.19
C THR A 32 9.29 41.69 25.50
N SER A 33 9.11 40.53 24.87
CA SER A 33 10.13 39.51 24.83
C SER A 33 11.38 40.17 24.27
N ALA A 34 12.43 40.21 25.08
CA ALA A 34 13.74 40.57 24.57
C ALA A 34 14.04 39.61 23.42
N GLN A 35 14.07 40.13 22.19
CA GLN A 35 14.76 39.44 21.11
C GLN A 35 16.18 39.24 21.62
N GLY A 36 16.52 37.99 21.92
CA GLY A 36 17.87 37.60 22.28
C GLY A 36 18.79 38.19 21.22
N SER A 37 19.70 39.06 21.64
CA SER A 37 20.80 39.52 20.81
C SER A 37 21.42 38.30 20.15
N SER A 38 21.54 38.33 18.81
CA SER A 38 22.18 37.28 18.03
C SER A 38 23.44 36.83 18.77
N PRO A 39 23.57 35.54 19.15
CA PRO A 39 24.71 35.09 19.91
C PRO A 39 25.99 35.44 19.15
N THR A 40 26.95 36.03 19.88
CA THR A 40 28.29 36.34 19.37
C THR A 40 28.83 35.10 18.65
N PRO A 41 29.41 35.20 17.44
CA PRO A 41 29.88 34.05 16.69
C PRO A 41 30.81 33.20 17.55
N ILE A 42 30.39 31.96 17.87
CA ILE A 42 31.22 31.02 18.61
C ILE A 42 32.34 30.60 17.65
N PRO A 43 33.63 30.81 17.99
CA PRO A 43 34.74 30.42 17.11
C PRO A 43 34.73 28.90 16.89
N THR A 44 34.59 28.49 15.63
CA THR A 44 34.36 27.11 15.19
C THR A 44 35.57 26.17 15.28
N GLU A 45 36.74 26.64 15.72
CA GLU A 45 37.99 25.88 15.63
C GLU A 45 38.61 25.46 16.99
N THR A 46 38.09 25.93 18.13
CA THR A 46 38.78 25.78 19.42
C THR A 46 38.21 24.72 20.37
N CYS A 47 37.14 24.02 20.00
CA CYS A 47 36.43 23.14 20.93
C CYS A 47 36.90 21.67 20.90
N GLY A 48 37.87 21.33 20.03
CA GLY A 48 38.43 19.99 19.92
C GLY A 48 37.71 19.04 18.95
N LEU A 49 36.49 19.37 18.48
CA LEU A 49 35.84 18.66 17.38
C LEU A 49 36.09 19.35 16.03
N PRO A 50 36.26 18.59 14.92
CA PRO A 50 36.25 19.16 13.58
C PRO A 50 34.91 19.86 13.31
N SER A 51 34.93 20.97 12.56
CA SER A 51 33.73 21.76 12.24
C SER A 51 32.82 21.11 11.18
N SER A 52 33.36 20.16 10.42
CA SER A 52 32.67 19.26 9.48
C SER A 52 33.65 18.21 8.94
N GLY A 53 33.15 17.20 8.21
CA GLY A 53 33.98 16.30 7.40
C GLY A 53 34.10 14.88 7.96
N HIS A 54 35.08 14.12 7.45
CA HIS A 54 35.34 12.74 7.87
C HIS A 54 36.30 12.69 9.06
N VAL A 55 35.90 11.94 10.09
CA VAL A 55 36.75 11.65 11.24
C VAL A 55 37.69 10.47 10.93
N PRO A 56 39.00 10.58 11.22
CA PRO A 56 39.94 9.47 11.06
C PRO A 56 39.58 8.29 11.99
N ALA A 57 40.03 7.09 11.62
CA ALA A 57 39.83 5.89 12.42
C ALA A 57 40.43 6.03 13.83
N ASP A 58 39.76 5.46 14.84
CA ASP A 58 40.22 5.36 16.23
C ASP A 58 40.55 6.70 16.92
N ALA A 59 39.68 7.69 16.72
CA ALA A 59 39.84 9.03 17.29
C ALA A 59 39.13 9.20 18.65
N THR A 60 39.79 9.89 19.58
CA THR A 60 39.18 10.39 20.81
C THR A 60 39.15 11.91 20.80
N TYR A 61 37.97 12.48 20.97
CA TYR A 61 37.72 13.91 21.06
C TYR A 61 37.27 14.25 22.48
N THR A 62 37.97 15.20 23.10
CA THR A 62 37.56 15.79 24.38
C THR A 62 37.16 17.23 24.11
N LEU A 63 35.92 17.59 24.42
CA LEU A 63 35.44 18.95 24.23
C LEU A 63 36.04 19.83 25.33
N THR A 64 36.78 20.86 24.94
CA THR A 64 37.40 21.82 25.86
C THR A 64 36.57 23.08 26.04
N ALA A 65 35.56 23.28 25.20
CA ALA A 65 34.60 24.37 25.22
C ALA A 65 33.35 23.95 24.43
N ASP A 66 32.31 24.79 24.42
CA ASP A 66 31.16 24.61 23.54
C ASP A 66 31.58 24.60 22.06
N CYS A 67 30.93 23.74 21.28
CA CYS A 67 31.23 23.49 19.87
C CYS A 67 30.09 23.95 18.97
N GLY A 68 30.35 24.96 18.12
CA GLY A 68 29.50 25.23 16.96
C GLY A 68 29.84 24.26 15.81
N GLN A 69 28.92 23.35 15.47
CA GLN A 69 29.05 22.45 14.33
C GLN A 69 28.35 23.05 13.11
N ALA A 70 29.14 23.61 12.20
CA ALA A 70 28.67 24.26 10.98
C ALA A 70 28.33 23.29 9.84
N GLY A 71 28.58 21.99 10.03
CA GLY A 71 28.27 20.96 9.06
C GLY A 71 28.14 19.58 9.70
N ARG A 72 27.83 18.58 8.86
CA ARG A 72 27.70 17.18 9.27
C ARG A 72 29.08 16.60 9.60
N LEU A 73 29.26 16.11 10.83
CA LEU A 73 30.42 15.30 11.19
C LEU A 73 30.13 13.84 10.82
N THR A 74 30.86 13.32 9.83
CA THR A 74 30.67 11.94 9.35
C THR A 74 31.74 11.05 9.95
N LEU A 75 31.33 10.13 10.81
CA LEU A 75 32.19 9.13 11.42
C LEU A 75 32.24 7.90 10.51
N GLY A 76 33.45 7.56 10.07
CA GLY A 76 33.70 6.46 9.14
C GLY A 76 33.43 6.81 7.67
N SER A 77 33.71 5.83 6.81
CA SER A 77 33.33 5.83 5.39
C SER A 77 32.57 4.54 5.09
N GLN A 78 31.75 4.52 4.04
CA GLN A 78 31.09 3.29 3.57
C GLN A 78 32.10 2.18 3.19
N LEU A 79 33.39 2.51 3.03
CA LEU A 79 34.43 1.60 2.55
C LEU A 79 35.40 1.15 3.66
N ALA A 80 35.27 1.65 4.89
CA ALA A 80 36.15 1.23 5.98
C ALA A 80 35.87 -0.22 6.34
N THR A 81 36.81 -1.15 6.12
CA THR A 81 36.64 -2.57 6.46
C THR A 81 36.90 -2.89 7.93
N ASN A 82 37.55 -1.97 8.65
CA ASN A 82 37.95 -2.14 10.03
C ASN A 82 36.99 -1.38 10.95
N LYS A 83 36.76 -1.94 12.15
CA LYS A 83 36.08 -1.25 13.25
C LYS A 83 36.82 0.05 13.58
N ILE A 84 36.08 1.15 13.68
CA ILE A 84 36.54 2.48 14.06
C ILE A 84 35.90 2.81 15.41
N THR A 85 36.70 3.04 16.44
CA THR A 85 36.15 3.51 17.73
C THR A 85 36.28 5.03 17.83
N VAL A 86 35.16 5.74 17.91
CA VAL A 86 35.14 7.19 18.16
C VAL A 86 34.63 7.45 19.56
N THR A 87 35.41 8.16 20.37
CA THR A 87 34.99 8.59 21.72
C THR A 87 34.86 10.11 21.76
N ILE A 88 33.71 10.61 22.20
CA ILE A 88 33.44 12.05 22.41
C ILE A 88 33.12 12.26 23.89
N ASN A 89 34.00 12.97 24.59
CA ASN A 89 33.82 13.32 26.00
C ASN A 89 33.59 14.82 26.12
N GLY A 90 32.38 15.24 26.47
CA GLY A 90 32.02 16.65 26.47
C GLY A 90 32.20 17.39 27.78
N GLY A 91 32.24 16.70 28.91
CA GLY A 91 32.08 17.42 30.19
C GLY A 91 30.69 18.08 30.25
N THR A 92 30.61 19.36 30.59
CA THR A 92 29.34 20.10 30.53
C THR A 92 29.16 20.90 29.23
N ASN A 93 29.97 20.62 28.20
CA ASN A 93 29.98 21.41 26.98
C ASN A 93 28.84 21.02 26.03
N THR A 94 28.40 22.00 25.25
CA THR A 94 27.29 21.90 24.31
C THR A 94 27.80 21.84 22.86
N ILE A 95 27.26 20.91 22.08
CA ILE A 95 27.40 20.87 20.63
C ILE A 95 26.16 21.52 20.02
N TYR A 96 26.36 22.70 19.43
CA TYR A 96 25.34 23.46 18.71
C TYR A 96 25.32 23.06 17.24
N GLY A 97 24.15 22.62 16.74
CA GLY A 97 23.94 22.49 15.30
C GLY A 97 23.76 23.88 14.68
N VAL A 98 24.71 24.32 13.85
CA VAL A 98 24.62 25.60 13.14
C VAL A 98 24.15 25.32 11.72
N SER A 99 22.87 25.59 11.43
CA SER A 99 22.34 25.47 10.07
C SER A 99 22.96 26.54 9.17
N LYS A 100 23.45 26.13 7.98
CA LYS A 100 24.01 27.05 6.97
C LYS A 100 22.95 27.87 6.22
N GLY A 101 21.66 27.69 6.50
CA GLY A 101 20.58 28.51 5.95
C GLY A 101 19.21 27.84 6.02
N ALA A 102 18.14 28.61 5.77
CA ALA A 102 16.75 28.15 5.83
C ALA A 102 16.40 27.01 4.84
N ASN A 103 17.27 26.73 3.87
CA ASN A 103 17.07 25.77 2.79
C ASN A 103 18.04 24.57 2.84
N ASP A 104 18.76 24.35 3.94
CA ASP A 104 19.61 23.15 4.09
C ASP A 104 18.85 22.09 4.90
N PRO A 105 18.12 21.16 4.24
CA PRO A 105 17.24 20.21 4.90
C PRO A 105 18.07 19.11 5.59
N GLY A 106 18.54 19.42 6.79
CA GLY A 106 18.93 18.42 7.76
C GLY A 106 20.42 18.20 7.91
N ILE A 107 21.06 19.09 8.64
CA ILE A 107 22.36 18.77 9.23
C ILE A 107 22.09 17.81 10.40
N THR A 108 22.39 16.53 10.20
CA THR A 108 22.69 15.64 11.31
C THR A 108 24.01 16.08 11.91
N THR A 109 24.04 16.38 13.22
CA THR A 109 25.28 16.86 13.86
C THR A 109 26.37 15.80 13.79
N ILE A 110 26.02 14.54 14.11
CA ILE A 110 26.94 13.40 14.03
C ILE A 110 26.26 12.23 13.32
N LEU A 111 26.88 11.76 12.25
CA LEU A 111 26.48 10.57 11.53
C LEU A 111 27.52 9.46 11.69
N ALA A 112 27.13 8.32 12.23
CA ALA A 112 27.94 7.11 12.29
C ALA A 112 27.51 6.10 11.21
N HIS A 113 28.47 5.63 10.40
CA HIS A 113 28.27 4.60 9.37
C HIS A 113 28.71 3.19 9.83
N GLU A 114 28.57 2.21 8.93
CA GLU A 114 28.60 0.75 9.18
C GLU A 114 29.63 0.22 10.17
N ASN A 115 30.85 0.75 10.19
CA ASN A 115 31.93 0.20 11.00
C ASN A 115 32.38 1.12 12.14
N VAL A 116 31.47 1.92 12.70
CA VAL A 116 31.78 2.81 13.83
C VAL A 116 31.20 2.31 15.14
N GLU A 117 32.05 2.10 16.14
CA GLU A 117 31.67 2.06 17.55
C GLU A 117 31.78 3.48 18.12
N LEU A 118 30.65 4.03 18.56
CA LEU A 118 30.58 5.41 19.05
C LEU A 118 30.32 5.43 20.55
N ASN A 119 31.21 6.07 21.30
CA ASN A 119 31.06 6.32 22.72
C ASN A 119 30.89 7.82 22.95
N ILE A 120 29.74 8.25 23.48
CA ILE A 120 29.46 9.65 23.81
C ILE A 120 29.18 9.75 25.30
N ASN A 121 29.96 10.58 26.00
CA ASN A 121 29.83 10.76 27.45
C ASN A 121 29.76 12.24 27.82
N ASN A 122 28.75 12.61 28.63
CA ASN A 122 28.63 13.94 29.22
C ASN A 122 28.64 15.03 28.13
N VAL A 123 27.59 15.10 27.32
CA VAL A 123 27.48 16.06 26.20
C VAL A 123 26.06 16.61 26.14
N THR A 124 25.91 17.90 25.89
CA THR A 124 24.62 18.49 25.52
C THR A 124 24.57 18.73 24.01
N PHE A 125 23.53 18.26 23.33
CA PHE A 125 23.22 18.60 21.95
C PHE A 125 22.12 19.65 21.94
N SER A 126 22.37 20.82 21.38
CA SER A 126 21.36 21.88 21.26
C SER A 126 21.07 22.19 19.79
N GLY A 127 19.78 22.08 19.41
CA GLY A 127 19.31 22.38 18.06
C GLY A 127 19.21 23.88 17.85
N GLY A 128 20.14 24.50 17.11
CA GLY A 128 20.18 25.94 16.84
C GLY A 128 19.11 26.48 15.88
N GLY A 129 17.86 25.99 15.94
CA GLY A 129 16.75 26.44 15.11
C GLY A 129 16.28 25.45 14.02
N ARG A 130 15.22 25.86 13.31
CA ARG A 130 14.14 25.06 12.66
C ARG A 130 14.45 23.92 11.64
N SER A 131 15.67 23.35 11.52
CA SER A 131 15.98 22.50 10.33
C SER A 131 16.90 21.28 10.47
N SER A 132 17.27 20.80 11.66
CA SER A 132 18.21 19.65 11.78
C SER A 132 17.54 18.27 11.79
N LYS A 133 17.90 17.37 10.86
CA LYS A 133 17.56 15.94 10.84
C LYS A 133 18.44 15.19 11.84
N GLY A 134 17.98 14.89 13.04
CA GLY A 134 18.76 14.10 14.01
C GLY A 134 19.89 14.88 14.68
N ALA A 135 19.97 14.93 16.02
CA ALA A 135 21.24 15.33 16.65
C ALA A 135 22.29 14.23 16.46
N LEU A 136 21.88 12.96 16.62
CA LEU A 136 22.70 11.77 16.36
C LEU A 136 22.00 10.83 15.38
N ALA A 137 22.70 10.37 14.35
CA ALA A 137 22.20 9.31 13.47
C ALA A 137 23.22 8.18 13.29
N PHE A 138 22.74 6.95 13.39
CA PHE A 138 23.46 5.72 13.10
C PHE A 138 22.83 5.11 11.85
N VAL A 139 23.60 4.91 10.78
CA VAL A 139 23.07 4.37 9.52
C VAL A 139 23.86 3.11 9.14
N ASN A 140 23.14 1.99 9.06
CA ASN A 140 23.65 0.66 8.79
C ASN A 140 24.77 0.21 9.75
N SER A 141 24.74 0.70 10.99
CA SER A 141 25.78 0.38 11.99
C SER A 141 25.86 -1.13 12.23
N ARG A 142 27.07 -1.68 12.17
CA ARG A 142 27.40 -3.07 12.55
C ARG A 142 27.99 -3.15 13.96
N HIS A 143 28.20 -2.00 14.61
CA HIS A 143 28.79 -1.90 15.93
C HIS A 143 27.91 -1.11 16.89
N SER A 144 28.06 -1.46 18.17
CA SER A 144 27.32 -0.85 19.27
C SER A 144 27.68 0.62 19.44
N ALA A 145 26.74 1.38 20.00
CA ALA A 145 27.00 2.71 20.52
C ALA A 145 26.73 2.72 22.02
N THR A 146 27.57 3.41 22.77
CA THR A 146 27.36 3.68 24.20
C THR A 146 27.17 5.17 24.37
N ILE A 147 25.97 5.57 24.79
CA ILE A 147 25.63 6.98 25.00
C ILE A 147 25.26 7.15 26.47
N SER A 148 26.06 7.93 27.22
CA SER A 148 25.79 8.18 28.64
C SER A 148 25.88 9.65 29.03
N ASP A 149 24.95 10.07 29.90
CA ASP A 149 24.88 11.43 30.44
C ASP A 149 24.75 12.48 29.34
N VAL A 150 23.83 12.25 28.39
CA VAL A 150 23.61 13.11 27.24
C VAL A 150 22.29 13.84 27.33
N THR A 151 22.32 15.16 27.14
CA THR A 151 21.13 16.01 27.05
C THR A 151 20.88 16.43 25.61
N PHE A 152 19.65 16.36 25.14
CA PHE A 152 19.21 16.91 23.87
C PHE A 152 18.23 18.03 24.18
N SER A 153 18.59 19.28 23.87
CA SER A 153 17.75 20.46 24.08
C SER A 153 17.36 21.11 22.75
N ASP A 154 16.13 21.62 22.67
CA ASP A 154 15.65 22.45 21.55
C ASP A 154 15.80 21.79 20.16
N THR A 155 15.70 20.45 20.08
CA THR A 155 15.84 19.73 18.81
C THR A 155 14.55 19.77 18.01
N ASN A 156 14.59 20.26 16.77
CA ASN A 156 13.38 20.37 15.92
C ASN A 156 12.95 19.06 15.23
N SER A 157 13.64 17.94 15.48
CA SER A 157 13.38 16.61 14.91
C SER A 157 13.89 15.52 15.86
N SER A 158 14.04 14.27 15.40
CA SER A 158 14.60 13.17 16.21
C SER A 158 15.89 13.60 16.93
N SER A 159 15.99 13.24 18.21
CA SER A 159 17.18 13.48 19.00
C SER A 159 18.22 12.40 18.69
N ILE A 160 17.78 11.14 18.58
CA ILE A 160 18.61 9.99 18.23
C ILE A 160 17.91 9.16 17.15
N HIS A 161 18.62 8.82 16.09
CA HIS A 161 18.11 8.01 14.99
C HIS A 161 19.02 6.80 14.73
N PHE A 162 18.45 5.60 14.70
CA PHE A 162 19.12 4.34 14.35
C PHE A 162 18.50 3.74 13.09
N ASP A 163 19.07 3.96 11.92
CA ASP A 163 18.73 3.24 10.70
C ASP A 163 19.61 2.00 10.58
N ASN A 164 18.97 0.84 10.61
CA ASN A 164 19.60 -0.45 10.43
C ASN A 164 18.87 -1.27 9.36
N SER A 165 18.60 -0.62 8.23
CA SER A 165 17.95 -1.20 7.05
C SER A 165 18.73 -2.38 6.44
N ASN A 166 20.03 -2.53 6.72
CA ASN A 166 20.82 -3.71 6.32
C ASN A 166 20.46 -5.01 7.08
N ASN A 167 19.52 -4.97 8.04
CA ASN A 167 19.00 -6.11 8.78
C ASN A 167 20.03 -6.83 9.68
N THR A 168 21.14 -6.18 10.04
CA THR A 168 22.07 -6.68 11.07
C THR A 168 21.52 -6.37 12.46
N ARG A 169 21.55 -7.28 13.44
CA ARG A 169 21.06 -6.96 14.79
C ARG A 169 22.19 -6.36 15.62
N VAL A 170 22.04 -5.12 16.06
CA VAL A 170 23.04 -4.42 16.88
C VAL A 170 22.43 -3.92 18.18
N THR A 171 23.16 -4.11 19.28
CA THR A 171 22.78 -3.63 20.60
C THR A 171 23.46 -2.30 20.91
N HIS A 172 22.68 -1.25 21.20
CA HIS A 172 23.18 0.03 21.69
C HIS A 172 22.79 0.20 23.17
N SER A 173 23.64 0.87 23.94
CA SER A 173 23.40 1.15 25.36
C SER A 173 23.21 2.65 25.58
N LEU A 174 22.10 3.02 26.22
CA LEU A 174 21.73 4.40 26.53
C LEU A 174 21.58 4.54 28.05
N SER A 175 22.29 5.48 28.69
CA SER A 175 22.20 5.72 30.13
C SER A 175 22.10 7.21 30.44
N ASN A 176 21.22 7.60 31.36
CA ASN A 176 21.04 8.99 31.79
C ASN A 176 20.82 9.97 30.62
N ILE A 177 19.90 9.61 29.72
CA ILE A 177 19.53 10.46 28.59
C ILE A 177 18.45 11.46 29.02
N LEU A 178 18.63 12.74 28.74
CA LEU A 178 17.59 13.77 28.87
C LEU A 178 17.25 14.30 27.48
N ILE A 179 15.99 14.28 27.09
CA ILE A 179 15.50 14.94 25.88
C ILE A 179 14.53 16.01 26.36
N GLU A 180 14.82 17.28 26.11
CA GLU A 180 14.00 18.40 26.55
C GLU A 180 13.74 19.46 25.48
N GLY A 181 12.55 20.06 25.49
CA GLY A 181 12.22 21.18 24.59
C GLY A 181 12.22 20.82 23.10
N ALA A 182 12.13 19.54 22.76
CA ALA A 182 12.11 19.11 21.36
C ALA A 182 10.74 19.38 20.73
N GLU A 183 10.71 20.14 19.64
CA GLU A 183 9.49 20.45 18.89
C GLU A 183 9.58 19.87 17.48
N SER A 184 8.69 18.96 17.10
CA SER A 184 8.60 18.49 15.72
C SER A 184 7.67 19.41 14.93
N GLU A 185 8.22 20.36 14.16
CA GLU A 185 7.45 21.09 13.14
C GLU A 185 7.28 20.21 11.89
N TYR A 186 6.03 19.92 11.51
CA TYR A 186 5.71 19.22 10.26
C TYR A 186 5.94 20.15 9.07
N TYR A 187 7.04 19.97 8.34
CA TYR A 187 7.26 20.60 7.05
C TYR A 187 6.93 19.58 5.95
N ASN A 188 5.81 19.82 5.23
CA ASN A 188 5.38 19.15 3.98
C ASN A 188 5.65 17.64 3.84
N ASN A 189 4.59 16.82 3.93
CA ASN A 189 4.31 15.47 3.38
C ASN A 189 5.39 14.39 3.13
N ASP A 190 6.69 14.69 3.10
CA ASP A 190 7.75 13.79 2.68
C ASP A 190 8.84 13.69 3.77
N TYR A 191 8.60 12.88 4.81
CA TYR A 191 9.63 12.42 5.77
C TYR A 191 10.03 13.38 6.92
N GLY A 192 9.04 13.92 7.66
CA GLY A 192 9.30 14.53 8.97
C GLY A 192 9.66 13.47 10.03
N TRP A 193 10.80 13.61 10.71
CA TRP A 193 11.26 12.67 11.73
C TRP A 193 10.74 13.10 13.12
N PRO A 194 10.06 12.23 13.88
CA PRO A 194 9.49 12.58 15.17
C PRO A 194 10.58 12.91 16.23
N ALA A 195 10.25 13.81 17.16
CA ALA A 195 11.15 14.30 18.22
C ALA A 195 11.33 13.28 19.38
N GLY A 196 12.51 12.66 19.50
CA GLY A 196 12.77 11.53 20.42
C GLY A 196 13.78 10.52 19.86
N ILE A 197 13.59 9.22 20.15
CA ILE A 197 14.44 8.13 19.64
C ILE A 197 13.71 7.37 18.54
N HIS A 198 14.29 7.36 17.33
CA HIS A 198 13.76 6.67 16.17
C HIS A 198 14.66 5.53 15.72
N THR A 199 14.08 4.39 15.36
CA THR A 199 14.81 3.22 14.86
C THR A 199 14.15 2.68 13.58
N VAL A 200 14.93 2.21 12.61
CA VAL A 200 14.48 1.56 11.38
C VAL A 200 15.21 0.22 11.30
N GLY A 201 14.50 -0.91 11.18
CA GLY A 201 15.12 -2.25 11.18
C GLY A 201 15.43 -2.84 12.57
N PRO A 202 16.16 -3.98 12.64
CA PRO A 202 16.48 -4.69 13.88
C PRO A 202 17.51 -3.94 14.75
N VAL A 203 17.02 -3.14 15.69
CA VAL A 203 17.84 -2.46 16.69
C VAL A 203 17.49 -2.99 18.08
N ASP A 204 18.51 -3.39 18.83
CA ASP A 204 18.37 -3.72 20.26
C ASP A 204 18.84 -2.51 21.08
N LEU A 205 17.99 -1.97 21.95
CA LEU A 205 18.33 -0.84 22.82
C LEU A 205 18.35 -1.30 24.26
N ASN A 206 19.45 -1.06 24.98
CA ASN A 206 19.56 -1.25 26.43
C ASN A 206 19.52 0.12 27.12
N ILE A 207 18.36 0.48 27.67
CA ILE A 207 18.13 1.82 28.22
C ILE A 207 18.10 1.76 29.76
N ASN A 208 19.11 2.34 30.40
CA ASN A 208 19.20 2.40 31.87
C ASN A 208 18.43 3.58 32.48
N ARG A 209 18.45 4.76 31.84
CA ARG A 209 17.65 5.91 32.28
C ARG A 209 17.40 6.86 31.13
N ILE A 210 16.15 7.25 30.94
CA ILE A 210 15.77 8.27 29.96
C ILE A 210 14.65 9.17 30.49
N VAL A 211 14.79 10.47 30.28
CA VAL A 211 13.84 11.51 30.70
C VAL A 211 13.43 12.32 29.48
N PHE A 212 12.12 12.42 29.24
CA PHE A 212 11.54 13.33 28.26
C PHE A 212 10.91 14.52 28.99
N ARG A 213 11.22 15.76 28.59
CA ARG A 213 10.68 16.98 29.19
C ARG A 213 10.18 17.96 28.12
N ASN A 214 8.95 18.46 28.24
CA ASN A 214 8.42 19.50 27.33
C ASN A 214 8.51 19.17 25.84
N ILE A 215 8.25 17.91 25.47
CA ILE A 215 8.31 17.47 24.06
C ILE A 215 6.99 17.79 23.36
N THR A 216 7.07 18.43 22.20
CA THR A 216 5.92 18.72 21.34
C THR A 216 6.07 17.98 20.02
N THR A 217 5.28 16.93 19.77
CA THR A 217 5.38 16.14 18.52
C THR A 217 4.36 16.58 17.47
N GLY A 218 4.79 16.68 16.20
CA GLY A 218 3.93 16.86 15.02
C GLY A 218 3.55 15.52 14.39
N ALA A 219 2.51 15.51 13.55
CA ALA A 219 2.00 14.30 12.90
C ALA A 219 2.95 13.81 11.79
N ALA A 220 3.74 12.76 12.00
CA ALA A 220 4.51 12.14 10.92
C ALA A 220 3.77 10.90 10.37
N ALA A 221 3.73 10.74 9.04
CA ALA A 221 3.33 9.48 8.41
C ALA A 221 4.48 8.47 8.59
N LEU A 222 4.21 7.35 9.26
CA LEU A 222 5.20 6.32 9.57
C LEU A 222 5.22 5.23 8.50
N GLY A 223 6.41 4.76 8.14
CA GLY A 223 6.58 3.58 7.31
C GLY A 223 6.37 2.30 8.13
N ALA A 224 5.94 1.21 7.48
CA ALA A 224 5.69 -0.08 8.12
C ALA A 224 6.95 -0.80 8.66
N ASN A 225 8.11 -0.13 8.76
CA ASN A 225 9.40 -0.68 9.18
C ASN A 225 10.10 0.08 10.34
N ASP A 226 9.42 1.05 10.95
CA ASP A 226 10.00 2.00 11.90
C ASP A 226 9.57 1.68 13.36
N ASN A 227 10.51 1.53 14.31
CA ASN A 227 10.18 1.49 15.75
C ASN A 227 10.60 2.80 16.45
N TYR A 228 9.77 3.28 17.37
CA TYR A 228 9.96 4.55 18.05
C TYR A 228 9.88 4.40 19.57
N VAL A 229 10.73 5.11 20.30
CA VAL A 229 10.67 5.24 21.77
C VAL A 229 10.55 6.75 22.07
N LEU A 230 9.42 7.46 22.21
CA LEU A 230 7.94 7.30 22.33
C LEU A 230 7.29 8.65 21.89
N PRO A 231 5.99 8.79 21.49
CA PRO A 231 4.98 7.80 21.06
C PRO A 231 4.88 7.87 19.49
N VAL A 232 4.64 6.86 18.64
CA VAL A 232 3.73 5.69 18.58
C VAL A 232 4.13 4.88 17.34
N GLY A 233 3.82 3.58 17.28
CA GLY A 233 3.57 2.90 15.99
C GLY A 233 3.57 1.37 16.12
N ALA A 234 2.41 0.77 16.42
CA ALA A 234 2.23 -0.67 16.24
C ALA A 234 1.90 -0.92 14.76
N GLY A 235 2.82 -1.59 14.07
CA GLY A 235 2.67 -1.92 12.66
C GLY A 235 4.00 -2.17 11.97
N VAL A 236 4.87 -2.98 12.57
CA VAL A 236 6.13 -3.41 11.92
C VAL A 236 6.49 -4.83 12.32
N ALA A 237 6.80 -5.65 11.32
CA ALA A 237 7.22 -7.03 11.47
C ALA A 237 8.46 -7.21 12.38
N ARG A 238 8.23 -7.74 13.59
CA ARG A 238 9.14 -8.59 14.41
C ARG A 238 10.64 -8.60 14.09
N LYS A 239 11.41 -7.52 14.25
CA LYS A 239 12.88 -7.63 14.11
C LYS A 239 13.78 -6.95 15.17
N GLY A 240 13.35 -5.91 15.89
CA GLY A 240 14.13 -5.30 17.00
C GLY A 240 13.64 -5.70 18.41
N THR A 241 14.45 -5.46 19.45
CA THR A 241 14.07 -5.63 20.87
C THR A 241 14.54 -4.44 21.71
N ILE A 242 13.61 -3.61 22.18
CA ILE A 242 13.92 -2.54 23.13
C ILE A 242 13.83 -3.11 24.55
N ARG A 243 14.92 -3.07 25.31
CA ARG A 243 14.99 -3.42 26.72
C ARG A 243 15.26 -2.17 27.54
N ILE A 244 14.34 -1.82 28.43
CA ILE A 244 14.52 -0.73 29.39
C ILE A 244 14.85 -1.38 30.73
N SER A 245 16.09 -1.26 31.18
CA SER A 245 16.57 -1.86 32.43
C SER A 245 16.50 -0.92 33.63
N GLY A 246 16.15 0.36 33.43
CA GLY A 246 15.95 1.31 34.53
C GLY A 246 14.86 2.34 34.24
N CYS A 247 15.00 3.59 34.73
CA CYS A 247 13.87 4.51 34.82
C CYS A 247 13.56 5.24 33.50
N LEU A 248 12.30 5.17 33.06
CA LEU A 248 11.70 6.03 32.04
C LEU A 248 10.86 7.11 32.74
N THR A 249 11.13 8.40 32.47
CA THR A 249 10.32 9.52 32.98
C THR A 249 9.86 10.39 31.81
N ALA A 250 8.58 10.76 31.77
CA ALA A 250 8.04 11.70 30.79
C ALA A 250 7.28 12.81 31.51
N ASP A 251 7.70 14.06 31.32
CA ASP A 251 7.14 15.26 31.93
C ASP A 251 6.81 16.31 30.85
N GLY A 252 5.63 16.89 30.88
CA GLY A 252 5.24 17.95 29.94
C GLY A 252 5.17 17.56 28.45
N VAL A 253 5.01 16.28 28.10
CA VAL A 253 4.87 15.83 26.70
C VAL A 253 3.47 16.21 26.15
N ARG A 254 3.43 16.97 25.05
CA ARG A 254 2.20 17.46 24.39
C ARG A 254 2.11 16.94 22.95
N PRO A 255 1.26 15.95 22.64
CA PRO A 255 1.02 15.55 21.26
C PRO A 255 0.18 16.60 20.52
N ARG A 256 0.61 17.09 19.34
CA ARG A 256 -0.18 18.07 18.55
C ARG A 256 -1.22 17.44 17.62
N THR A 257 -1.17 16.12 17.34
CA THR A 257 -2.17 15.46 16.48
C THR A 257 -2.20 13.94 16.73
N TYR A 258 -3.40 13.37 16.83
CA TYR A 258 -3.71 12.00 17.25
C TYR A 258 -3.19 10.93 16.27
N TYR A 259 -2.01 10.36 16.53
CA TYR A 259 -1.62 9.05 16.00
C TYR A 259 -0.84 8.23 17.04
N GLY A 260 -1.48 7.99 18.20
CA GLY A 260 -1.59 6.70 18.92
C GLY A 260 -0.87 6.45 20.27
N ASN A 261 -0.54 5.19 20.56
CA ASN A 261 -0.30 4.68 21.92
C ASN A 261 1.17 4.59 22.39
N ILE A 262 1.36 4.87 23.68
CA ILE A 262 2.54 4.51 24.48
C ILE A 262 2.37 3.06 24.94
N VAL A 263 3.15 2.10 24.40
CA VAL A 263 3.22 0.74 24.95
C VAL A 263 4.45 0.65 25.85
N VAL A 264 4.23 0.57 27.16
CA VAL A 264 5.28 0.21 28.12
C VAL A 264 5.20 -1.32 28.30
N PRO A 265 6.28 -2.07 28.01
CA PRO A 265 6.36 -3.51 28.31
C PRO A 265 5.88 -3.84 29.73
N ALA A 266 5.12 -4.94 29.88
CA ALA A 266 4.46 -5.33 31.12
C ALA A 266 5.43 -5.70 32.27
N ASP A 267 6.72 -5.77 31.99
CA ASP A 267 7.83 -6.11 32.89
C ASP A 267 8.62 -4.90 33.40
N ILE A 268 8.20 -3.67 33.07
CA ILE A 268 8.85 -2.44 33.55
C ILE A 268 8.24 -2.01 34.87
N ASP A 269 9.07 -1.98 35.92
CA ASP A 269 8.75 -1.35 37.20
C ASP A 269 8.92 0.18 37.06
N PRO A 270 7.83 0.99 37.02
CA PRO A 270 7.97 2.43 36.94
C PRO A 270 8.59 2.92 38.24
N CYS A 271 9.81 3.46 38.17
CA CYS A 271 10.39 4.21 39.27
C CYS A 271 9.34 5.23 39.74
N THR A 272 9.05 5.24 41.05
CA THR A 272 7.95 5.94 41.74
C THR A 272 8.03 7.49 41.69
N GLY A 273 8.24 8.06 40.51
CA GLY A 273 8.04 9.47 40.21
C GLY A 273 6.70 9.62 39.51
N THR A 274 5.85 10.48 40.06
CA THR A 274 4.60 10.91 39.44
C THR A 274 4.83 11.30 37.98
N ILE A 275 4.28 10.53 37.03
CA ILE A 275 3.90 11.06 35.73
C ILE A 275 2.87 12.15 36.06
N GLY A 276 3.21 13.41 35.83
CA GLY A 276 2.40 14.56 36.20
C GLY A 276 1.09 14.66 35.42
N ASN A 277 0.10 13.84 35.78
CA ASN A 277 -1.30 14.15 36.07
C ASN A 277 -2.09 12.83 36.19
N GLY A 278 -1.99 12.20 37.37
CA GLY A 278 -3.02 11.33 37.99
C GLY A 278 -3.50 10.08 37.24
N GLY A 279 -2.99 8.90 37.62
CA GLY A 279 -3.63 7.61 37.35
C GLY A 279 -2.70 6.40 37.51
N SER A 280 -3.16 5.35 38.20
CA SER A 280 -2.41 4.16 38.61
C SER A 280 -2.06 3.19 37.48
N SER A 281 -1.16 2.26 37.79
CA SER A 281 -0.58 1.17 37.00
C SER A 281 -1.61 0.15 36.45
N ALA A 282 -2.28 0.56 35.37
CA ALA A 282 -2.80 -0.27 34.28
C ALA A 282 -3.16 0.70 33.14
N MET A 283 -2.23 0.95 32.21
CA MET A 283 -2.44 1.96 31.15
C MET A 283 -3.40 1.45 30.06
N VAL A 284 -4.71 1.53 30.35
CA VAL A 284 -5.70 1.98 29.38
C VAL A 284 -5.53 3.50 29.32
N HIS A 285 -4.91 4.04 28.27
CA HIS A 285 -4.77 5.49 28.16
C HIS A 285 -6.16 6.11 27.89
N THR A 286 -6.74 6.71 28.92
CA THR A 286 -8.08 7.29 29.01
C THR A 286 -8.24 8.64 28.28
N GLN A 287 -7.49 8.91 27.20
CA GLN A 287 -7.78 10.09 26.39
C GLN A 287 -8.90 9.88 25.36
N TYR A 288 -9.29 8.63 25.11
CA TYR A 288 -10.67 8.39 24.74
C TYR A 288 -11.45 8.44 26.05
N THR A 289 -12.15 9.54 26.31
CA THR A 289 -13.29 9.44 27.23
C THR A 289 -14.17 8.39 26.60
N ASN A 290 -14.12 7.16 27.14
CA ASN A 290 -15.11 6.16 26.79
C ASN A 290 -16.44 6.88 26.95
N GLU A 291 -17.18 6.97 25.85
CA GLU A 291 -18.53 7.45 25.95
C GLU A 291 -19.21 6.62 27.04
N PRO A 292 -20.18 7.16 27.78
CA PRO A 292 -20.85 6.44 28.86
C PRO A 292 -21.40 5.07 28.42
N CYS A 293 -21.51 4.83 27.10
CA CYS A 293 -21.86 3.59 26.45
C CYS A 293 -20.79 2.49 26.40
N GLY A 294 -19.52 2.75 26.74
CA GLY A 294 -18.46 1.74 26.76
C GLY A 294 -17.65 1.60 25.46
N MET A 295 -17.80 2.55 24.53
CA MET A 295 -17.01 2.65 23.30
C MET A 295 -16.30 4.02 23.24
N PRO A 296 -15.11 4.16 22.63
CA PRO A 296 -14.49 5.46 22.40
C PRO A 296 -15.35 6.36 21.48
N TYR A 297 -15.28 7.67 21.67
CA TYR A 297 -15.95 8.68 20.82
C TYR A 297 -15.48 8.69 19.35
N GLY A 298 -14.27 8.16 19.11
CA GLY A 298 -13.63 7.94 17.80
C GLY A 298 -12.13 7.67 18.00
N GLY A 299 -11.32 7.80 16.95
CA GLY A 299 -9.86 7.68 17.01
C GLY A 299 -9.33 6.32 16.53
N TRP A 300 -8.24 5.83 17.12
CA TRP A 300 -7.57 4.59 16.71
C TRP A 300 -7.63 3.52 17.81
N VAL A 301 -8.08 2.33 17.44
CA VAL A 301 -8.11 1.12 18.28
C VAL A 301 -6.98 0.19 17.87
N TYR A 302 -6.19 -0.23 18.85
CA TYR A 302 -5.03 -1.09 18.71
C TYR A 302 -5.22 -2.37 19.53
N GLY A 303 -4.70 -3.50 19.06
CA GLY A 303 -4.80 -4.79 19.73
C GLY A 303 -6.23 -5.34 19.82
N SER A 304 -6.41 -6.38 20.62
CA SER A 304 -7.71 -7.06 20.76
C SER A 304 -8.61 -6.37 21.79
N ASN A 305 -9.77 -5.89 21.37
CA ASN A 305 -10.71 -5.18 22.24
C ASN A 305 -12.14 -5.69 22.04
N THR A 306 -12.92 -5.70 23.13
CA THR A 306 -14.35 -5.98 23.11
C THR A 306 -15.10 -4.82 23.72
N PHE A 307 -15.92 -4.13 22.93
CA PHE A 307 -16.79 -3.05 23.34
C PHE A 307 -18.23 -3.57 23.49
N THR A 308 -18.64 -3.82 24.73
CA THR A 308 -20.03 -4.18 25.06
C THR A 308 -20.81 -2.92 25.37
N LEU A 309 -21.76 -2.55 24.52
CA LEU A 309 -22.50 -1.29 24.63
C LEU A 309 -23.54 -1.37 25.75
N ASN A 310 -23.43 -0.52 26.76
CA ASN A 310 -24.38 -0.50 27.89
C ASN A 310 -25.58 0.45 27.67
N ARG A 311 -25.48 1.35 26.69
CA ARG A 311 -26.50 2.32 26.25
C ARG A 311 -26.19 2.75 24.80
N ASP A 312 -27.02 3.61 24.21
CA ASP A 312 -26.74 4.15 22.89
C ASP A 312 -25.46 5.01 22.89
N CYS A 313 -24.65 4.85 21.85
CA CYS A 313 -23.39 5.55 21.63
C CYS A 313 -23.54 6.63 20.58
N THR A 314 -22.69 7.64 20.71
CA THR A 314 -22.47 8.66 19.68
C THR A 314 -21.01 8.62 19.26
N LEU A 315 -20.72 8.39 17.98
CA LEU A 315 -19.40 8.59 17.41
C LEU A 315 -19.35 9.99 16.81
N GLY A 316 -18.47 10.85 17.32
CA GLY A 316 -18.21 12.15 16.71
C GLY A 316 -16.98 12.21 15.83
N GLU A 317 -16.13 11.18 15.90
CA GLU A 317 -14.97 11.01 15.03
C GLU A 317 -14.93 9.59 14.47
N THR A 318 -14.18 9.40 13.38
CA THR A 318 -14.02 8.06 12.77
C THR A 318 -13.32 7.11 13.74
N LEU A 319 -13.86 5.91 13.90
CA LEU A 319 -13.23 4.83 14.64
C LEU A 319 -12.38 3.97 13.68
N ASN A 320 -11.07 4.09 13.77
CA ASN A 320 -10.09 3.35 12.97
C ASN A 320 -9.56 2.14 13.75
N ILE A 321 -9.70 0.95 13.20
CA ILE A 321 -9.20 -0.30 13.77
C ILE A 321 -7.93 -0.67 12.99
N THR A 322 -6.80 -0.77 13.68
CA THR A 322 -5.48 -0.99 13.06
C THR A 322 -5.29 -2.41 12.51
N GLY A 323 -4.27 -2.58 11.65
CA GLY A 323 -3.95 -3.81 10.93
C GLY A 323 -3.83 -5.08 11.77
N ASP A 324 -3.37 -4.94 13.01
CA ASP A 324 -3.11 -5.99 13.99
C ASP A 324 -4.19 -6.08 15.08
N ALA A 325 -5.19 -5.19 15.03
CA ALA A 325 -6.29 -5.18 15.99
C ALA A 325 -7.38 -6.21 15.63
N SER A 326 -8.03 -6.73 16.67
CA SER A 326 -9.21 -7.58 16.57
C SER A 326 -10.29 -7.00 17.48
N VAL A 327 -11.29 -6.35 16.89
CA VAL A 327 -12.30 -5.59 17.63
C VAL A 327 -13.67 -6.26 17.56
N VAL A 328 -14.31 -6.43 18.70
CA VAL A 328 -15.70 -6.87 18.82
C VAL A 328 -16.55 -5.72 19.33
N ILE A 329 -17.60 -5.33 18.61
CA ILE A 329 -18.61 -4.36 19.04
C ILE A 329 -19.92 -5.11 19.24
N ASP A 330 -20.39 -5.18 20.48
CA ASP A 330 -21.59 -5.94 20.87
C ASP A 330 -22.62 -5.02 21.52
N GLY A 331 -23.76 -4.83 20.86
CA GLY A 331 -24.86 -4.04 21.42
C GLY A 331 -25.70 -4.76 22.47
N GLY A 332 -25.56 -6.08 22.62
CA GLY A 332 -26.39 -6.89 23.51
C GLY A 332 -27.88 -6.89 23.15
N THR A 333 -28.72 -7.38 24.06
CA THR A 333 -30.17 -7.47 23.88
C THR A 333 -30.90 -6.64 24.95
N PRO A 334 -31.69 -5.61 24.59
CA PRO A 334 -32.00 -5.16 23.22
C PRO A 334 -30.81 -4.46 22.56
N LYS A 335 -30.81 -4.47 21.21
CA LYS A 335 -29.77 -3.82 20.38
C LYS A 335 -29.55 -2.37 20.81
N LYS A 336 -28.30 -1.91 20.79
CA LYS A 336 -27.93 -0.52 21.07
C LYS A 336 -27.58 0.23 19.80
N THR A 337 -27.82 1.53 19.80
CA THR A 337 -27.59 2.40 18.66
C THR A 337 -26.20 3.01 18.71
N ILE A 338 -25.48 3.02 17.59
CA ILE A 338 -24.30 3.87 17.37
C ILE A 338 -24.72 4.96 16.39
N ASN A 339 -24.79 6.20 16.87
CA ASN A 339 -25.13 7.37 16.07
C ASN A 339 -23.86 8.06 15.53
N LEU A 340 -23.75 8.16 14.20
CA LEU A 340 -22.66 8.79 13.47
C LEU A 340 -23.04 10.27 13.21
N THR A 341 -22.48 11.19 13.98
CA THR A 341 -23.02 12.58 14.06
C THR A 341 -22.69 13.47 12.87
N ASN A 342 -21.56 13.22 12.20
CA ASN A 342 -21.03 14.10 11.18
C ASN A 342 -20.79 13.38 9.86
N LEU A 343 -20.89 14.16 8.80
CA LEU A 343 -20.46 13.79 7.46
C LEU A 343 -18.97 13.39 7.49
N GLY A 344 -18.67 12.11 7.25
CA GLY A 344 -17.32 11.54 7.25
C GLY A 344 -16.95 10.74 8.50
N VAL A 345 -17.83 10.65 9.50
CA VAL A 345 -17.66 9.74 10.65
C VAL A 345 -18.15 8.35 10.26
N GLY A 346 -17.36 7.33 10.59
CA GLY A 346 -17.71 5.93 10.37
C GLY A 346 -16.75 4.99 11.09
N ILE A 347 -16.89 3.70 10.83
CA ILE A 347 -15.95 2.68 11.32
C ILE A 347 -15.04 2.28 10.15
N ARG A 348 -13.72 2.37 10.33
CA ARG A 348 -12.73 1.94 9.34
C ARG A 348 -11.94 0.77 9.90
N ALA A 349 -12.12 -0.41 9.32
CA ALA A 349 -11.46 -1.63 9.72
C ALA A 349 -10.26 -1.92 8.82
N PHE A 350 -9.05 -1.65 9.31
CA PHE A 350 -7.82 -2.19 8.76
C PHE A 350 -7.41 -3.50 9.44
N GLY A 351 -8.05 -3.87 10.56
CA GLY A 351 -7.93 -5.13 11.29
C GLY A 351 -9.20 -5.96 11.30
N ASP A 352 -9.22 -7.04 12.08
CA ASP A 352 -10.40 -7.90 12.21
C ASP A 352 -11.50 -7.18 12.99
N LEU A 353 -12.74 -7.26 12.49
CA LEU A 353 -13.89 -6.57 13.08
C LEU A 353 -15.10 -7.51 13.17
N THR A 354 -15.66 -7.63 14.38
CA THR A 354 -16.97 -8.25 14.60
C THR A 354 -17.96 -7.21 15.11
N ILE A 355 -19.10 -7.05 14.43
CA ILE A 355 -20.23 -6.23 14.88
C ILE A 355 -21.42 -7.15 15.11
N ARG A 356 -22.03 -7.13 16.30
CA ARG A 356 -23.23 -7.91 16.58
C ARG A 356 -24.25 -7.19 17.45
N ASN A 357 -25.53 -7.39 17.16
CA ASN A 357 -26.65 -6.79 17.92
C ASN A 357 -26.61 -5.25 17.98
N VAL A 358 -26.15 -4.57 16.93
CA VAL A 358 -26.03 -3.10 16.90
C VAL A 358 -26.97 -2.48 15.88
N VAL A 359 -27.46 -1.27 16.15
CA VAL A 359 -28.08 -0.37 15.16
C VAL A 359 -27.10 0.75 14.82
N ILE A 360 -26.56 0.80 13.60
CA ILE A 360 -25.67 1.87 13.13
C ILE A 360 -26.49 2.85 12.30
N THR A 361 -26.53 4.12 12.71
CA THR A 361 -27.33 5.16 12.06
C THR A 361 -26.62 6.50 12.05
N GLY A 362 -27.03 7.43 11.19
CA GLY A 362 -26.54 8.80 11.17
C GLY A 362 -26.18 9.28 9.77
N ALA A 363 -25.83 10.55 9.62
CA ALA A 363 -25.55 11.16 8.32
C ALA A 363 -24.16 10.79 7.74
N ALA A 364 -23.59 9.67 8.18
CA ALA A 364 -22.28 9.21 7.74
C ALA A 364 -22.26 8.93 6.23
N PHE A 365 -21.26 9.46 5.54
CA PHE A 365 -21.03 9.14 4.14
C PHE A 365 -20.67 7.67 3.92
N VAL A 366 -19.89 7.09 4.83
CA VAL A 366 -19.48 5.69 4.71
C VAL A 366 -19.50 5.11 6.12
N PRO A 367 -20.63 4.53 6.57
CA PRO A 367 -20.79 4.08 7.95
C PRO A 367 -19.78 2.99 8.33
N LEU A 368 -19.33 2.19 7.34
CA LEU A 368 -18.35 1.13 7.53
C LEU A 368 -17.49 0.95 6.27
N VAL A 369 -16.17 0.93 6.44
CA VAL A 369 -15.21 0.51 5.41
C VAL A 369 -14.25 -0.52 5.97
N ALA A 370 -14.03 -1.61 5.24
CA ALA A 370 -13.01 -2.61 5.55
C ALA A 370 -11.96 -2.70 4.45
N TYR A 371 -10.70 -2.93 4.83
CA TYR A 371 -9.53 -2.97 3.95
C TYR A 371 -8.64 -4.20 4.22
N HIS A 372 -7.86 -4.61 3.20
CA HIS A 372 -6.59 -5.37 3.31
C HIS A 372 -6.63 -6.75 3.99
N ASP A 373 -7.31 -7.71 3.36
CA ASP A 373 -7.38 -9.14 3.69
C ASP A 373 -7.90 -9.46 5.09
N LYS A 374 -8.65 -8.53 5.70
CA LYS A 374 -9.19 -8.71 7.05
C LYS A 374 -10.55 -9.37 7.09
N THR A 375 -10.81 -10.01 8.22
CA THR A 375 -12.08 -10.68 8.47
C THR A 375 -13.05 -9.71 9.11
N VAL A 376 -14.20 -9.50 8.45
CA VAL A 376 -15.30 -8.72 9.00
C VAL A 376 -16.52 -9.60 9.18
N HIS A 377 -17.02 -9.71 10.40
CA HIS A 377 -18.24 -10.45 10.71
C HIS A 377 -19.31 -9.51 11.24
N ILE A 378 -20.43 -9.39 10.55
CA ILE A 378 -21.56 -8.57 10.96
C ILE A 378 -22.75 -9.49 11.16
N SER A 379 -23.29 -9.56 12.38
CA SER A 379 -24.45 -10.39 12.69
C SER A 379 -25.56 -9.61 13.40
N ASP A 380 -26.82 -9.95 13.15
CA ASP A 380 -27.98 -9.44 13.88
C ASP A 380 -28.00 -7.91 14.03
N SER A 381 -27.58 -7.18 12.99
CA SER A 381 -27.35 -5.73 13.07
C SER A 381 -28.17 -4.95 12.03
N ILE A 382 -28.42 -3.67 12.29
CA ILE A 382 -29.22 -2.80 11.43
C ILE A 382 -28.36 -1.60 11.03
N PHE A 383 -28.26 -1.32 9.74
CA PHE A 383 -27.71 -0.07 9.20
C PHE A 383 -28.89 0.76 8.71
N ARG A 384 -29.19 1.87 9.38
CA ARG A 384 -30.38 2.69 9.12
C ARG A 384 -30.02 4.14 8.80
N SER A 385 -30.63 4.71 7.76
CA SER A 385 -30.52 6.14 7.44
C SER A 385 -29.09 6.65 7.27
N ASN A 386 -28.18 5.81 6.76
CA ASN A 386 -26.81 6.24 6.46
C ASN A 386 -26.75 6.93 5.08
N GLY A 387 -25.81 7.88 4.94
CA GLY A 387 -25.63 8.68 3.72
C GLY A 387 -24.86 7.99 2.59
N GLY A 388 -24.31 6.79 2.83
CA GLY A 388 -23.62 6.01 1.79
C GLY A 388 -23.37 4.53 2.14
N PRO A 389 -22.55 3.83 1.32
CA PRO A 389 -22.44 2.38 1.31
C PRO A 389 -21.72 1.80 2.53
N ILE A 390 -22.02 0.55 2.85
CA ILE A 390 -21.08 -0.35 3.52
C ILE A 390 -20.06 -0.82 2.48
N VAL A 391 -18.77 -0.70 2.75
CA VAL A 391 -17.71 -0.95 1.75
C VAL A 391 -16.74 -2.04 2.22
N PHE A 392 -16.49 -3.03 1.36
CA PHE A 392 -15.48 -4.07 1.56
C PHE A 392 -14.44 -4.03 0.44
N ARG A 393 -13.19 -3.66 0.75
CA ARG A 393 -12.06 -3.65 -0.19
C ARG A 393 -11.02 -4.67 0.24
N ASP A 394 -10.62 -5.54 -0.69
CA ASP A 394 -9.68 -6.63 -0.42
C ASP A 394 -10.03 -7.45 0.82
N SER A 395 -11.29 -7.58 1.25
CA SER A 395 -11.65 -8.12 2.58
C SER A 395 -12.43 -9.43 2.52
N ILE A 396 -12.39 -10.21 3.60
CA ILE A 396 -13.26 -11.38 3.79
C ILE A 396 -14.38 -10.97 4.74
N ALA A 397 -15.61 -10.87 4.24
CA ALA A 397 -16.74 -10.43 5.04
C ALA A 397 -17.87 -11.46 5.10
N THR A 398 -18.58 -11.49 6.23
CA THR A 398 -19.82 -12.25 6.40
C THR A 398 -20.87 -11.33 7.01
N LEU A 399 -22.02 -11.21 6.35
CA LEU A 399 -23.20 -10.51 6.82
C LEU A 399 -24.27 -11.57 7.13
N ASP A 400 -24.66 -11.74 8.38
CA ASP A 400 -25.67 -12.74 8.81
C ASP A 400 -26.82 -12.04 9.55
N ASN A 401 -28.05 -12.13 9.02
CA ASN A 401 -29.21 -11.43 9.59
C ASN A 401 -28.99 -9.90 9.72
N VAL A 402 -28.48 -9.28 8.65
CA VAL A 402 -28.23 -7.84 8.59
C VAL A 402 -29.37 -7.13 7.86
N ILE A 403 -29.86 -6.03 8.42
CA ILE A 403 -30.86 -5.16 7.79
C ILE A 403 -30.18 -3.87 7.36
N VAL A 404 -30.28 -3.51 6.07
CA VAL A 404 -29.82 -2.22 5.55
C VAL A 404 -31.02 -1.45 5.04
N GLU A 405 -31.40 -0.38 5.75
CA GLU A 405 -32.66 0.31 5.50
C GLU A 405 -32.58 1.83 5.47
N GLU A 406 -33.44 2.43 4.66
CA GLU A 406 -33.61 3.90 4.61
C GLU A 406 -32.33 4.66 4.25
N HIS A 407 -31.33 4.03 3.62
CA HIS A 407 -30.15 4.76 3.14
C HIS A 407 -30.59 5.75 2.06
N THR A 408 -30.20 7.02 2.21
CA THR A 408 -30.41 8.05 1.18
C THR A 408 -29.06 8.43 0.62
N LEU A 409 -28.72 7.85 -0.52
CA LEU A 409 -27.41 7.95 -1.13
C LEU A 409 -27.32 9.31 -1.84
N HIS A 410 -26.32 10.11 -1.44
CA HIS A 410 -26.24 11.49 -1.92
C HIS A 410 -25.61 11.55 -3.33
N PRO A 411 -26.28 12.14 -4.34
CA PRO A 411 -25.81 12.12 -5.74
C PRO A 411 -24.59 13.01 -6.01
N SER A 412 -24.28 13.97 -5.14
CA SER A 412 -23.18 14.93 -5.36
C SER A 412 -21.78 14.38 -5.05
N TYR A 413 -21.65 13.07 -4.78
CA TYR A 413 -20.37 12.48 -4.40
C TYR A 413 -19.59 12.05 -5.64
N THR A 414 -18.97 13.02 -6.31
CA THR A 414 -18.07 12.79 -7.46
C THR A 414 -16.61 12.73 -7.06
N HIS A 415 -16.27 13.02 -5.80
CA HIS A 415 -14.87 13.27 -5.40
C HIS A 415 -14.12 12.02 -4.94
N PHE A 416 -14.84 10.99 -4.55
CA PHE A 416 -14.28 9.66 -4.44
C PHE A 416 -15.19 8.78 -5.28
N ASP A 417 -14.61 7.87 -6.06
CA ASP A 417 -15.26 7.01 -7.07
C ASP A 417 -16.32 6.02 -6.52
N PHE A 418 -16.97 6.35 -5.39
CA PHE A 418 -18.08 5.63 -4.79
C PHE A 418 -19.35 5.94 -5.55
N LEU A 419 -19.72 5.02 -6.44
CA LEU A 419 -21.08 4.95 -6.94
C LEU A 419 -22.05 4.75 -5.76
N PRO A 420 -23.24 5.37 -5.81
CA PRO A 420 -24.20 5.33 -4.73
C PRO A 420 -24.87 3.95 -4.65
N HIS A 421 -24.37 3.11 -3.74
CA HIS A 421 -24.92 1.80 -3.39
C HIS A 421 -25.16 1.67 -1.87
N SER A 422 -26.00 0.74 -1.44
CA SER A 422 -26.13 0.40 -0.01
C SER A 422 -24.99 -0.51 0.46
N LEU A 423 -24.50 -1.37 -0.42
CA LEU A 423 -23.37 -2.27 -0.20
C LEU A 423 -22.44 -2.26 -1.42
N TRP A 424 -21.15 -2.00 -1.20
CA TRP A 424 -20.09 -2.11 -2.20
C TRP A 424 -19.09 -3.19 -1.78
N VAL A 425 -18.93 -4.19 -2.65
CA VAL A 425 -17.89 -5.22 -2.59
C VAL A 425 -16.88 -5.03 -3.73
N ASP A 426 -15.61 -4.80 -3.40
CA ASP A 426 -14.53 -4.77 -4.38
C ASP A 426 -14.27 -6.17 -5.00
N LEU A 427 -13.67 -6.23 -6.19
CA LEU A 427 -13.41 -7.51 -6.90
C LEU A 427 -12.49 -8.45 -6.12
N SER A 428 -11.59 -7.90 -5.32
CA SER A 428 -10.68 -8.67 -4.46
C SER A 428 -11.35 -9.22 -3.19
N SER A 429 -12.55 -8.73 -2.84
CA SER A 429 -13.25 -9.11 -1.62
C SER A 429 -14.03 -10.42 -1.78
N ARG A 430 -14.17 -11.15 -0.67
CA ARG A 430 -15.00 -12.36 -0.55
C ARG A 430 -16.08 -12.09 0.47
N VAL A 431 -17.33 -12.02 0.03
CA VAL A 431 -18.43 -11.60 0.91
C VAL A 431 -19.51 -12.66 0.93
N THR A 432 -19.84 -13.19 2.11
CA THR A 432 -20.99 -14.07 2.33
C THR A 432 -22.15 -13.25 2.87
N ILE A 433 -23.29 -13.25 2.19
CA ILE A 433 -24.51 -12.56 2.65
C ILE A 433 -25.54 -13.63 3.00
N LYS A 434 -26.00 -13.64 4.25
CA LYS A 434 -26.92 -14.61 4.81
C LYS A 434 -28.11 -13.95 5.50
N ASP A 435 -29.31 -14.42 5.18
CA ASP A 435 -30.57 -14.04 5.85
C ASP A 435 -30.78 -12.52 6.02
N SER A 436 -30.33 -11.73 5.05
CA SER A 436 -30.22 -10.26 5.15
C SER A 436 -31.30 -9.53 4.35
N THR A 437 -31.73 -8.37 4.82
CA THR A 437 -32.80 -7.56 4.20
C THR A 437 -32.31 -6.18 3.83
N PHE A 438 -32.55 -5.77 2.59
CA PHE A 438 -32.29 -4.41 2.12
C PHE A 438 -33.60 -3.74 1.80
N ARG A 439 -33.97 -2.66 2.50
CA ARG A 439 -35.28 -2.02 2.28
C ARG A 439 -35.31 -0.51 2.31
N ASN A 440 -36.19 0.10 1.53
CA ASN A 440 -36.39 1.55 1.51
C ASN A 440 -35.11 2.37 1.23
N ASN A 441 -34.12 1.79 0.55
CA ASN A 441 -32.90 2.51 0.18
C ASN A 441 -33.15 3.33 -1.09
N SER A 442 -32.70 4.58 -1.14
CA SER A 442 -32.95 5.52 -2.24
C SER A 442 -31.71 6.33 -2.61
N GLY A 443 -31.67 6.95 -3.79
CA GLY A 443 -30.63 7.92 -4.18
C GLY A 443 -29.45 7.35 -4.97
N GLY A 444 -29.53 6.10 -5.44
CA GLY A 444 -28.48 5.46 -6.24
C GLY A 444 -28.74 5.43 -7.74
N LEU A 445 -27.71 5.54 -8.57
CA LEU A 445 -27.79 5.29 -10.01
C LEU A 445 -27.76 3.79 -10.36
N ALA A 446 -27.32 2.93 -9.44
CA ALA A 446 -26.95 1.56 -9.78
C ALA A 446 -27.28 0.52 -8.68
N GLY A 447 -28.55 0.40 -8.28
CA GLY A 447 -29.02 -0.72 -7.46
C GLY A 447 -28.42 -0.83 -6.04
N VAL A 448 -28.94 -1.77 -5.26
CA VAL A 448 -28.67 -1.86 -3.81
C VAL A 448 -27.28 -2.43 -3.48
N ILE A 449 -26.83 -3.44 -4.24
CA ILE A 449 -25.54 -4.11 -4.06
C ILE A 449 -24.71 -3.92 -5.32
N TYR A 450 -23.46 -3.50 -5.15
CA TYR A 450 -22.48 -3.39 -6.22
C TYR A 450 -21.26 -4.27 -5.98
N THR A 451 -20.85 -4.96 -7.03
CA THR A 451 -19.60 -5.68 -7.10
C THR A 451 -18.79 -5.12 -8.26
N GLY A 452 -17.56 -4.65 -8.02
CA GLY A 452 -16.74 -4.06 -9.08
C GLY A 452 -15.49 -3.34 -8.58
N ASP A 453 -14.56 -3.09 -9.50
CA ASP A 453 -13.27 -2.44 -9.24
C ASP A 453 -13.46 -0.92 -9.09
N THR A 454 -12.76 -0.35 -8.11
CA THR A 454 -12.67 1.09 -7.85
C THR A 454 -11.91 1.85 -8.94
N LYS A 455 -10.93 1.25 -9.61
CA LYS A 455 -10.00 1.97 -10.49
C LYS A 455 -10.55 2.24 -11.89
N ASP A 456 -11.42 1.38 -12.40
CA ASP A 456 -11.83 1.41 -13.81
C ASP A 456 -13.35 1.54 -14.04
N TYR A 457 -14.17 1.68 -12.98
CA TYR A 457 -15.65 1.63 -13.08
C TYR A 457 -16.17 0.41 -13.87
N ARG A 458 -15.39 -0.67 -13.92
CA ARG A 458 -15.77 -1.88 -14.63
C ARG A 458 -16.71 -2.68 -13.74
N TYR A 459 -17.96 -2.78 -14.20
CA TYR A 459 -18.92 -3.75 -13.69
C TYR A 459 -18.37 -5.16 -13.94
N GLY A 460 -18.00 -5.85 -12.87
CA GLY A 460 -17.55 -7.23 -12.91
C GLY A 460 -18.05 -7.96 -11.67
N PRO A 461 -18.46 -9.24 -11.77
CA PRO A 461 -18.75 -10.01 -10.57
C PRO A 461 -17.47 -10.06 -9.73
N ALA A 462 -17.55 -9.66 -8.46
CA ALA A 462 -16.48 -9.97 -7.52
C ALA A 462 -16.37 -11.51 -7.50
N PRO A 463 -15.22 -12.11 -7.86
CA PRO A 463 -15.06 -13.55 -8.06
C PRO A 463 -15.49 -14.44 -6.87
N CYS A 464 -15.88 -13.89 -5.71
CA CYS A 464 -16.13 -14.62 -4.49
C CYS A 464 -17.29 -14.08 -3.61
N THR A 465 -18.27 -13.36 -4.15
CA THR A 465 -19.49 -13.05 -3.37
C THR A 465 -20.42 -14.27 -3.33
N GLN A 466 -20.74 -14.78 -2.14
CA GLN A 466 -21.66 -15.89 -1.92
C GLN A 466 -22.94 -15.40 -1.26
N ILE A 467 -24.09 -15.84 -1.77
CA ILE A 467 -25.38 -15.64 -1.12
C ILE A 467 -25.82 -16.96 -0.50
N GLN A 468 -26.14 -16.93 0.79
CA GLN A 468 -26.67 -18.07 1.54
C GLN A 468 -28.00 -17.65 2.19
N GLY A 469 -28.95 -18.57 2.36
CA GLY A 469 -30.24 -18.23 2.98
C GLY A 469 -31.09 -17.23 2.15
N SER A 470 -32.01 -16.53 2.82
CA SER A 470 -32.93 -15.59 2.14
C SER A 470 -32.37 -14.16 2.09
N ILE A 471 -32.30 -13.56 0.90
CA ILE A 471 -32.10 -12.12 0.75
C ILE A 471 -33.41 -11.47 0.33
N THR A 472 -33.85 -10.47 1.09
CA THR A 472 -35.08 -9.72 0.82
C THR A 472 -34.73 -8.30 0.35
N PHE A 473 -35.32 -7.87 -0.77
CA PHE A 473 -35.28 -6.49 -1.24
C PHE A 473 -36.70 -5.90 -1.20
N ASP A 474 -36.94 -4.85 -0.42
CA ASP A 474 -38.28 -4.29 -0.21
C ASP A 474 -38.28 -2.75 -0.33
N GLY A 475 -39.01 -2.16 -1.26
CA GLY A 475 -39.15 -0.70 -1.37
C GLY A 475 -37.88 0.10 -1.75
N ASN A 476 -36.87 -0.52 -2.37
CA ASN A 476 -35.65 0.19 -2.80
C ASN A 476 -35.85 0.95 -4.13
N ASN A 477 -35.18 2.09 -4.32
CA ASN A 477 -35.22 2.88 -5.56
C ASN A 477 -33.81 3.31 -6.04
N PRO A 478 -33.32 2.81 -7.19
CA PRO A 478 -34.00 1.90 -8.13
C PRO A 478 -34.24 0.51 -7.52
N GLU A 479 -35.36 -0.12 -7.90
CA GLU A 479 -35.68 -1.49 -7.48
C GLU A 479 -34.67 -2.47 -8.09
N GLY A 480 -33.97 -3.23 -7.25
CA GLY A 480 -33.23 -4.42 -7.66
C GLY A 480 -31.73 -4.43 -7.36
N VAL A 481 -31.19 -5.64 -7.49
CA VAL A 481 -29.76 -5.91 -7.65
C VAL A 481 -29.43 -5.62 -9.11
N HIS A 482 -28.38 -4.84 -9.40
CA HIS A 482 -27.81 -4.86 -10.74
C HIS A 482 -27.15 -6.22 -10.95
N ASP A 483 -27.93 -7.17 -11.47
CA ASP A 483 -27.61 -8.52 -11.91
C ASP A 483 -27.51 -9.64 -10.84
N PRO A 484 -28.65 -10.13 -10.29
CA PRO A 484 -28.69 -11.30 -9.42
C PRO A 484 -28.16 -12.58 -10.10
N SER A 485 -28.22 -12.65 -11.43
CA SER A 485 -27.76 -13.82 -12.20
C SER A 485 -26.23 -13.93 -12.27
N LYS A 486 -25.50 -12.86 -11.93
CA LYS A 486 -24.04 -12.86 -11.77
C LYS A 486 -23.54 -13.14 -10.35
N LEU A 487 -24.40 -13.08 -9.34
CA LEU A 487 -24.02 -13.39 -7.95
C LEU A 487 -24.04 -14.89 -7.65
N TYR A 488 -24.80 -15.67 -8.40
CA TYR A 488 -24.86 -17.13 -8.26
C TYR A 488 -24.08 -17.79 -9.39
N GLY A 489 -22.94 -18.46 -9.11
CA GLY A 489 -22.49 -19.48 -10.06
C GLY A 489 -21.05 -19.97 -10.13
N LYS A 490 -20.11 -19.62 -9.24
CA LYS A 490 -18.83 -20.37 -9.19
C LYS A 490 -18.34 -20.64 -7.77
N PRO A 491 -18.00 -21.90 -7.42
CA PRO A 491 -17.30 -22.20 -6.17
C PRO A 491 -15.92 -21.52 -6.18
N CYS A 492 -15.57 -20.89 -5.07
CA CYS A 492 -14.30 -20.18 -4.90
C CYS A 492 -13.13 -21.17 -5.01
N VAL A 493 -12.44 -21.21 -6.16
CA VAL A 493 -11.20 -21.97 -6.28
C VAL A 493 -10.06 -21.10 -5.76
N ARG A 494 -9.41 -21.53 -4.67
CA ARG A 494 -8.17 -20.92 -4.17
C ARG A 494 -7.16 -20.83 -5.33
N PRO A 495 -6.52 -19.67 -5.58
CA PRO A 495 -5.26 -19.67 -6.32
C PRO A 495 -4.29 -20.56 -5.55
N GLY A 496 -3.87 -21.66 -6.16
CA GLY A 496 -3.08 -22.68 -5.49
C GLY A 496 -1.76 -22.12 -4.96
N SER A 497 -1.58 -22.19 -3.64
CA SER A 497 -0.26 -22.12 -3.01
C SER A 497 0.54 -23.36 -3.45
N GLY A 498 1.52 -23.16 -4.32
CA GLY A 498 2.47 -24.21 -4.72
C GLY A 498 3.34 -24.63 -3.55
N GLY A 499 2.88 -25.61 -2.77
CA GLY A 499 3.68 -26.33 -1.78
C GLY A 499 4.12 -27.67 -2.36
N GLY A 500 5.42 -27.81 -2.60
CA GLY A 500 6.01 -29.05 -3.10
C GLY A 500 6.04 -30.17 -2.05
N GLY A 501 5.53 -31.34 -2.45
CA GLY A 501 6.20 -32.63 -2.29
C GLY A 501 6.28 -33.28 -0.90
N GLY A 502 5.49 -34.34 -0.72
CA GLY A 502 5.72 -35.40 0.29
C GLY A 502 4.61 -36.44 0.22
N GLY A 503 4.88 -37.59 -0.41
CA GLY A 503 3.89 -38.56 -0.85
C GLY A 503 3.30 -39.49 0.22
N GLY A 504 2.29 -40.25 -0.21
CA GLY A 504 1.67 -41.34 0.53
C GLY A 504 0.31 -41.69 -0.08
N ASP A 505 0.20 -42.92 -0.58
CA ASP A 505 -0.91 -43.49 -1.32
C ASP A 505 -2.28 -43.37 -0.63
N GLU A 506 -3.34 -43.07 -1.39
CA GLU A 506 -4.64 -43.76 -1.26
C GLU A 506 -5.64 -43.43 -2.40
N ALA A 507 -6.14 -44.52 -3.00
CA ALA A 507 -7.42 -44.75 -3.67
C ALA A 507 -7.95 -43.80 -4.77
N ALA A 508 -8.06 -44.39 -5.97
CA ALA A 508 -8.74 -43.87 -7.14
C ALA A 508 -10.23 -43.55 -6.90
N ALA A 509 -10.63 -42.31 -7.19
CA ALA A 509 -12.00 -41.95 -7.55
C ALA A 509 -11.99 -40.93 -8.71
N SER A 510 -12.39 -41.42 -9.88
CA SER A 510 -12.96 -40.72 -11.04
C SER A 510 -12.96 -39.19 -11.00
N ARG A 511 -11.99 -38.56 -11.66
CA ARG A 511 -12.08 -37.15 -12.09
C ARG A 511 -12.65 -37.10 -13.50
N ASP A 512 -13.94 -36.81 -13.62
CA ASP A 512 -14.56 -36.42 -14.87
C ASP A 512 -15.55 -35.26 -14.66
N SER A 513 -15.53 -34.33 -15.62
CA SER A 513 -16.37 -33.13 -15.80
C SER A 513 -16.21 -31.94 -14.83
N THR A 514 -15.44 -30.92 -15.24
CA THR A 514 -15.65 -29.52 -14.83
C THR A 514 -16.62 -28.84 -15.79
N PRO A 515 -17.66 -28.11 -15.35
CA PRO A 515 -18.56 -27.40 -16.25
C PRO A 515 -17.86 -26.18 -16.88
N ILE A 516 -17.77 -26.20 -18.20
CA ILE A 516 -17.32 -25.10 -19.06
C ILE A 516 -18.34 -23.95 -18.93
N THR A 517 -17.92 -22.77 -18.50
CA THR A 517 -18.75 -21.56 -18.58
C THR A 517 -18.53 -20.88 -19.93
N VAL A 518 -19.65 -20.58 -20.56
CA VAL A 518 -19.87 -20.42 -22.00
C VAL A 518 -19.82 -18.95 -22.45
N CYS A 519 -19.24 -18.68 -23.63
CA CYS A 519 -19.41 -17.41 -24.36
C CYS A 519 -20.77 -17.38 -25.06
N ALA A 520 -21.47 -16.24 -25.03
CA ALA A 520 -22.83 -16.09 -25.58
C ALA A 520 -22.95 -16.52 -27.05
N ASP A 521 -21.90 -16.31 -27.87
CA ASP A 521 -21.88 -16.59 -29.32
C ASP A 521 -21.09 -17.86 -29.70
N CYS A 522 -20.45 -18.55 -28.75
CA CYS A 522 -19.66 -19.75 -29.04
C CYS A 522 -20.42 -21.06 -28.81
N ASN A 523 -21.68 -21.01 -28.35
CA ASN A 523 -22.47 -22.20 -28.04
C ASN A 523 -22.56 -23.16 -29.22
N ASP A 524 -22.83 -22.62 -30.41
CA ASP A 524 -22.95 -23.42 -31.63
C ASP A 524 -21.61 -24.06 -32.03
N LEU A 525 -20.49 -23.41 -31.71
CA LEU A 525 -19.15 -23.94 -31.97
C LEU A 525 -18.78 -25.03 -30.96
N LEU A 526 -19.01 -24.80 -29.67
CA LEU A 526 -18.75 -25.83 -28.66
C LEU A 526 -19.64 -27.06 -28.89
N ALA A 527 -20.91 -26.87 -29.27
CA ALA A 527 -21.82 -27.94 -29.65
C ALA A 527 -21.39 -28.68 -30.93
N ALA A 528 -20.73 -27.98 -31.86
CA ALA A 528 -20.15 -28.57 -33.06
C ALA A 528 -18.77 -29.24 -32.83
N GLY A 529 -18.29 -29.28 -31.58
CA GLY A 529 -17.07 -30.01 -31.22
C GLY A 529 -15.76 -29.23 -31.38
N TYR A 530 -15.79 -27.90 -31.52
CA TYR A 530 -14.57 -27.09 -31.51
C TYR A 530 -14.08 -26.89 -30.07
N GLY A 531 -12.76 -26.93 -29.87
CA GLY A 531 -12.14 -26.56 -28.61
C GLY A 531 -11.70 -25.09 -28.66
N LEU A 532 -12.33 -24.21 -27.90
CA LEU A 532 -11.99 -22.78 -27.88
C LEU A 532 -11.55 -22.37 -26.48
N LYS A 533 -10.42 -21.68 -26.37
CA LYS A 533 -9.89 -21.19 -25.09
C LYS A 533 -9.41 -19.75 -25.24
N ALA A 534 -9.64 -18.93 -24.23
CA ALA A 534 -8.98 -17.65 -24.06
C ALA A 534 -8.27 -17.63 -22.69
N ARG A 535 -7.10 -16.98 -22.60
CA ARG A 535 -6.22 -17.04 -21.42
C ARG A 535 -6.90 -16.59 -20.12
N ASN A 536 -7.70 -15.52 -20.19
CA ASN A 536 -8.48 -15.00 -19.07
C ASN A 536 -9.94 -15.50 -19.09
N GLY A 537 -10.19 -16.64 -19.73
CA GLY A 537 -11.53 -17.12 -20.04
C GLY A 537 -12.17 -16.34 -21.19
N LEU A 538 -13.30 -16.84 -21.70
CA LEU A 538 -14.02 -16.24 -22.84
C LEU A 538 -14.68 -14.88 -22.50
N ASN A 539 -14.47 -14.35 -21.29
CA ASN A 539 -14.97 -13.04 -20.84
C ASN A 539 -13.97 -11.90 -21.11
N SER A 540 -12.83 -12.18 -21.74
CA SER A 540 -11.74 -11.22 -22.03
C SER A 540 -12.04 -10.23 -23.16
N GLY A 541 -13.25 -10.25 -23.73
CA GLY A 541 -13.58 -9.47 -24.93
C GLY A 541 -13.11 -10.12 -26.24
N VAL A 542 -12.56 -11.34 -26.19
CA VAL A 542 -12.31 -12.20 -27.36
C VAL A 542 -13.60 -12.86 -27.80
N GLN A 543 -13.87 -12.80 -29.10
CA GLN A 543 -15.02 -13.42 -29.74
C GLN A 543 -14.54 -14.41 -30.82
N PHE A 544 -15.26 -15.51 -30.98
CA PHE A 544 -14.99 -16.54 -31.97
C PHE A 544 -16.22 -16.74 -32.84
N ARG A 545 -16.04 -16.77 -34.15
CA ARG A 545 -17.13 -17.03 -35.10
C ARG A 545 -16.64 -17.92 -36.21
N ARG A 546 -17.34 -19.03 -36.47
CA ARG A 546 -17.08 -19.83 -37.67
C ARG A 546 -17.43 -19.05 -38.91
N VAL A 547 -16.54 -19.07 -39.90
CA VAL A 547 -16.70 -18.34 -41.14
C VAL A 547 -16.64 -19.27 -42.34
N GLY A 548 -17.49 -19.00 -43.34
CA GLY A 548 -17.51 -19.72 -44.60
C GLY A 548 -16.55 -19.12 -45.64
N ALA A 549 -16.48 -19.78 -46.80
CA ALA A 549 -15.56 -19.43 -47.89
C ALA A 549 -15.69 -17.98 -48.38
N ALA A 550 -16.88 -17.37 -48.27
CA ALA A 550 -17.11 -15.99 -48.64
C ALA A 550 -16.39 -14.98 -47.71
N ALA A 551 -16.21 -15.30 -46.43
CA ALA A 551 -15.64 -14.36 -45.46
C ALA A 551 -14.11 -14.37 -45.42
N ILE A 552 -13.47 -15.41 -45.97
CA ILE A 552 -12.00 -15.53 -46.05
C ILE A 552 -11.41 -14.50 -47.01
N GLY A 553 -12.14 -14.13 -48.07
CA GLY A 553 -11.74 -13.08 -49.02
C GLY A 553 -10.54 -13.41 -49.91
N ASP A 554 -9.82 -14.51 -49.66
CA ASP A 554 -8.68 -14.99 -50.44
C ASP A 554 -9.12 -16.03 -51.50
N PRO A 555 -9.00 -15.73 -52.81
CA PRO A 555 -9.40 -16.66 -53.88
C PRO A 555 -8.60 -17.96 -53.88
N ALA A 556 -7.30 -17.92 -53.56
CA ALA A 556 -6.44 -19.10 -53.57
C ALA A 556 -6.82 -20.08 -52.46
N LEU A 557 -7.20 -19.58 -51.27
CA LEU A 557 -7.70 -20.45 -50.19
C LEU A 557 -9.07 -21.05 -50.49
N ARG A 558 -9.91 -20.35 -51.28
CA ARG A 558 -11.18 -20.90 -51.76
C ARG A 558 -10.99 -22.01 -52.79
N GLU A 559 -10.01 -21.87 -53.69
CA GLU A 559 -9.70 -22.87 -54.72
C GLU A 559 -8.98 -24.10 -54.15
N ASN A 560 -8.08 -23.91 -53.18
CA ASN A 560 -7.32 -25.00 -52.55
C ASN A 560 -8.12 -25.81 -51.51
N GLY A 561 -9.32 -25.37 -51.14
CA GLY A 561 -10.22 -26.09 -50.24
C GLY A 561 -9.72 -26.12 -48.79
N PHE A 562 -10.22 -25.22 -47.96
CA PHE A 562 -10.09 -25.33 -46.51
C PHE A 562 -11.25 -26.18 -45.95
N VAL A 563 -10.98 -26.98 -44.91
CA VAL A 563 -11.98 -27.78 -44.19
C VAL A 563 -12.87 -26.88 -43.37
N ASP A 564 -12.27 -25.95 -42.63
CA ASP A 564 -12.98 -25.08 -41.71
C ASP A 564 -12.22 -23.81 -41.36
N ALA A 565 -12.92 -22.81 -40.82
CA ALA A 565 -12.30 -21.54 -40.43
C ALA A 565 -13.03 -20.87 -39.25
N ILE A 566 -12.26 -20.38 -38.29
CA ILE A 566 -12.74 -19.61 -37.13
C ILE A 566 -12.11 -18.22 -37.17
N ASP A 567 -12.95 -17.20 -37.28
CA ASP A 567 -12.59 -15.80 -37.15
C ASP A 567 -12.53 -15.43 -35.66
N VAL A 568 -11.38 -14.95 -35.21
CA VAL A 568 -11.12 -14.52 -33.84
C VAL A 568 -10.95 -13.01 -33.82
N TYR A 569 -11.86 -12.31 -33.13
CA TYR A 569 -11.93 -10.86 -33.14
C TYR A 569 -12.19 -10.30 -31.74
N GLY A 570 -12.09 -8.97 -31.60
CA GLY A 570 -12.10 -8.30 -30.31
C GLY A 570 -10.71 -8.15 -29.72
N TRP A 571 -10.62 -8.07 -28.40
CA TRP A 571 -9.35 -7.89 -27.70
C TRP A 571 -8.65 -9.23 -27.47
N VAL A 572 -7.97 -9.72 -28.51
CA VAL A 572 -7.23 -10.99 -28.47
C VAL A 572 -5.95 -10.81 -27.66
N GLU A 573 -6.04 -11.09 -26.36
CA GLU A 573 -4.88 -11.22 -25.49
C GLU A 573 -4.07 -12.47 -25.83
N GLN A 574 -2.79 -12.44 -25.46
CA GLN A 574 -1.88 -13.56 -25.69
C GLN A 574 -2.48 -14.89 -25.20
N GLY A 575 -2.53 -15.91 -26.08
CA GLY A 575 -2.90 -17.29 -25.70
C GLY A 575 -4.36 -17.65 -25.91
N ALA A 576 -5.01 -17.11 -26.94
CA ALA A 576 -6.28 -17.66 -27.42
C ALA A 576 -6.00 -18.95 -28.21
N THR A 577 -6.62 -20.05 -27.83
CA THR A 577 -6.48 -21.36 -28.50
C THR A 577 -7.70 -21.62 -29.37
N VAL A 578 -7.46 -22.03 -30.61
CA VAL A 578 -8.49 -22.52 -31.53
C VAL A 578 -8.18 -23.98 -31.89
N CYS A 579 -9.12 -24.89 -31.60
CA CYS A 579 -9.03 -26.31 -31.91
C CYS A 579 -10.14 -26.76 -32.85
N PHE A 580 -9.77 -27.52 -33.87
CA PHE A 580 -10.68 -28.09 -34.86
C PHE A 580 -10.85 -29.59 -34.64
N PRO A 581 -12.06 -30.15 -34.77
CA PRO A 581 -12.32 -31.59 -34.61
C PRO A 581 -11.77 -32.47 -35.74
N ALA A 582 -11.09 -31.88 -36.73
CA ALA A 582 -10.49 -32.57 -37.85
C ALA A 582 -8.96 -32.36 -37.86
N SER A 583 -8.26 -33.29 -38.52
CA SER A 583 -6.81 -33.23 -38.76
C SER A 583 -6.49 -32.42 -40.01
N GLY A 584 -5.37 -31.69 -39.97
CA GLY A 584 -4.90 -30.88 -41.09
C GLY A 584 -3.83 -29.89 -40.66
N SER A 585 -3.37 -29.05 -41.59
CA SER A 585 -2.50 -27.91 -41.26
C SER A 585 -3.33 -26.68 -40.90
N LEU A 586 -2.78 -25.88 -39.98
CA LEU A 586 -3.39 -24.62 -39.55
C LEU A 586 -2.71 -23.44 -40.21
N LEU A 587 -3.53 -22.53 -40.74
CA LEU A 587 -3.10 -21.27 -41.34
C LEU A 587 -3.80 -20.12 -40.62
N PHE A 588 -3.12 -18.99 -40.45
CA PHE A 588 -3.68 -17.78 -39.87
C PHE A 588 -3.70 -16.65 -40.90
N LEU A 589 -4.88 -16.05 -41.08
CA LEU A 589 -5.07 -14.81 -41.82
C LEU A 589 -5.05 -13.65 -40.85
N ASP A 590 -3.89 -13.02 -40.71
CA ASP A 590 -3.67 -11.94 -39.76
C ASP A 590 -4.48 -10.69 -40.15
N ALA A 591 -5.36 -10.25 -39.24
CA ALA A 591 -6.23 -9.10 -39.48
C ALA A 591 -5.47 -7.76 -39.48
N ALA A 592 -4.19 -7.74 -39.09
CA ALA A 592 -3.34 -6.56 -39.16
C ALA A 592 -3.00 -6.15 -40.61
N PHE A 593 -3.21 -7.03 -41.60
CA PHE A 593 -2.85 -6.79 -43.00
C PHE A 593 -4.08 -6.78 -43.92
N SER A 594 -4.01 -6.00 -44.99
CA SER A 594 -5.02 -5.95 -46.07
C SER A 594 -4.32 -5.90 -47.43
N PRO A 595 -4.42 -6.94 -48.29
CA PRO A 595 -5.07 -8.24 -48.02
C PRO A 595 -4.43 -8.98 -46.84
N ARG A 596 -5.21 -9.82 -46.14
CA ARG A 596 -4.72 -10.55 -44.96
C ARG A 596 -3.57 -11.46 -45.36
N ALA A 597 -2.44 -11.37 -44.64
CA ALA A 597 -1.28 -12.21 -44.89
C ALA A 597 -1.53 -13.65 -44.39
N GLN A 598 -1.11 -14.64 -45.18
CA GLN A 598 -1.18 -16.06 -44.82
C GLN A 598 0.04 -16.45 -43.98
N VAL A 599 -0.17 -16.80 -42.71
CA VAL A 599 0.89 -17.18 -41.77
C VAL A 599 0.65 -18.63 -41.33
N PRO A 600 1.58 -19.58 -41.60
CA PRO A 600 1.49 -20.93 -41.07
C PRO A 600 1.49 -20.90 -39.53
N LEU A 601 0.58 -21.65 -38.89
CA LEU A 601 0.60 -21.83 -37.45
C LEU A 601 1.24 -23.16 -37.09
N ASN A 602 2.03 -23.15 -36.00
CA ASN A 602 2.50 -24.38 -35.36
C ASN A 602 1.33 -25.05 -34.66
N GLY A 603 0.64 -25.94 -35.38
CA GLY A 603 -0.46 -26.72 -34.84
C GLY A 603 0.03 -27.83 -33.91
N TYR A 604 -0.76 -28.15 -32.88
CA TYR A 604 -0.54 -29.28 -31.97
C TYR A 604 -1.83 -30.06 -31.78
N THR A 605 -1.73 -31.34 -31.38
CA THR A 605 -2.91 -32.18 -31.18
C THR A 605 -3.30 -32.20 -29.69
N GLN A 606 -4.56 -31.89 -29.37
CA GLN A 606 -5.08 -32.00 -28.00
C GLN A 606 -6.48 -32.62 -28.03
N GLY A 607 -6.68 -33.72 -27.31
CA GLY A 607 -7.97 -34.41 -27.26
C GLY A 607 -8.47 -34.91 -28.63
N GLY A 608 -7.55 -35.25 -29.55
CA GLY A 608 -7.89 -35.65 -30.92
C GLY A 608 -8.20 -34.49 -31.87
N MET A 609 -8.18 -33.24 -31.38
CA MET A 609 -8.37 -32.03 -32.18
C MET A 609 -7.04 -31.43 -32.63
N THR A 610 -7.04 -30.71 -33.75
CA THR A 610 -5.88 -29.90 -34.21
C THR A 610 -6.02 -28.48 -33.67
N CYS A 611 -5.10 -28.06 -32.82
CA CYS A 611 -5.13 -26.80 -32.09
C CYS A 611 -3.97 -25.87 -32.49
N ALA A 612 -4.17 -24.56 -32.39
CA ALA A 612 -3.09 -23.59 -32.36
C ALA A 612 -3.41 -22.45 -31.40
N ASP A 613 -2.37 -21.85 -30.84
CA ASP A 613 -2.47 -20.64 -30.03
C ASP A 613 -2.19 -19.41 -30.91
N ILE A 614 -3.00 -18.37 -30.75
CA ILE A 614 -2.83 -17.08 -31.41
C ILE A 614 -2.76 -15.95 -30.37
N ASP A 615 -2.11 -14.86 -30.76
CA ASP A 615 -1.83 -13.70 -29.90
C ASP A 615 -2.42 -12.39 -30.42
N ARG A 616 -3.23 -12.46 -31.49
CA ARG A 616 -3.82 -11.28 -32.15
C ARG A 616 -5.08 -11.65 -32.94
N PRO A 617 -5.92 -10.67 -33.31
CA PRO A 617 -7.11 -10.89 -34.12
C PRO A 617 -6.78 -11.40 -35.53
N GLY A 618 -7.61 -12.31 -36.05
CA GLY A 618 -7.47 -12.87 -37.39
C GLY A 618 -8.30 -14.14 -37.58
N THR A 619 -8.19 -14.79 -38.72
CA THR A 619 -8.93 -16.03 -39.01
C THR A 619 -7.99 -17.22 -38.99
N VAL A 620 -8.27 -18.23 -38.16
CA VAL A 620 -7.57 -19.51 -38.18
C VAL A 620 -8.31 -20.45 -39.13
N LEU A 621 -7.60 -21.07 -40.06
CA LEU A 621 -8.12 -22.01 -41.05
C LEU A 621 -7.50 -23.39 -40.86
N LEU A 622 -8.32 -24.43 -41.02
CA LEU A 622 -7.88 -25.81 -41.16
C LEU A 622 -7.91 -26.21 -42.64
N GLN A 623 -6.79 -26.69 -43.18
CA GLN A 623 -6.71 -27.15 -44.58
C GLN A 623 -6.80 -28.67 -44.70
N SER A 624 -7.49 -29.14 -45.75
CA SER A 624 -7.70 -30.57 -46.05
C SER A 624 -6.47 -31.12 -46.76
N GLY A 625 -5.53 -31.66 -46.01
CA GLY A 625 -4.37 -32.31 -46.59
C GLY A 625 -3.40 -32.73 -45.52
N GLY A 626 -2.84 -33.94 -45.66
CA GLY A 626 -1.67 -34.33 -44.88
C GLY A 626 -0.64 -33.21 -44.92
N ALA A 627 0.06 -33.02 -43.79
CA ALA A 627 1.01 -31.94 -43.52
C ALA A 627 1.54 -31.36 -44.84
N PRO A 628 1.42 -30.03 -45.09
CA PRO A 628 1.92 -29.42 -46.30
C PRO A 628 3.27 -30.07 -46.55
N PRO A 629 3.57 -30.54 -47.79
CA PRO A 629 4.85 -31.15 -48.04
C PRO A 629 5.84 -30.22 -47.36
N ALA A 630 6.71 -30.78 -46.53
CA ALA A 630 7.83 -30.04 -46.03
C ALA A 630 8.71 -29.70 -47.26
N GLY A 631 8.22 -28.87 -48.19
CA GLY A 631 8.89 -27.63 -48.47
C GLY A 631 9.23 -27.06 -47.12
N SER A 632 10.38 -27.51 -46.60
CA SER A 632 11.53 -26.63 -46.50
C SER A 632 11.20 -25.24 -47.06
N ALA A 633 10.38 -24.47 -46.32
CA ALA A 633 10.88 -23.21 -45.86
C ALA A 633 12.29 -23.56 -45.37
N PRO A 634 13.35 -23.13 -46.09
CA PRO A 634 14.69 -23.54 -45.74
C PRO A 634 14.77 -23.33 -44.24
N SER A 635 15.02 -24.40 -43.47
CA SER A 635 15.35 -24.23 -42.07
C SER A 635 16.38 -23.11 -42.10
N PRO A 636 16.10 -21.91 -41.55
CA PRO A 636 17.08 -20.83 -41.59
C PRO A 636 18.35 -21.48 -41.09
N PRO A 637 19.46 -21.42 -41.86
CA PRO A 637 20.67 -22.17 -41.53
C PRO A 637 20.93 -21.93 -40.05
N GLY A 638 20.86 -23.02 -39.27
CA GLY A 638 20.83 -22.91 -37.82
C GLY A 638 21.97 -21.99 -37.42
N LEU A 639 21.61 -20.85 -36.82
CA LEU A 639 22.51 -19.75 -36.45
C LEU A 639 23.44 -20.16 -35.30
N SER A 640 23.84 -21.43 -35.27
CA SER A 640 24.59 -22.12 -34.21
C SER A 640 25.94 -21.48 -33.89
N THR A 641 26.49 -20.67 -34.80
CA THR A 641 27.69 -19.85 -34.58
C THR A 641 27.40 -18.36 -34.44
N CYS A 642 26.17 -17.91 -34.68
CA CYS A 642 25.78 -16.51 -34.58
C CYS A 642 25.54 -16.10 -33.12
N THR A 643 26.23 -15.06 -32.71
CA THR A 643 25.93 -14.32 -31.49
C THR A 643 25.54 -12.89 -31.81
N VAL A 644 24.67 -12.33 -30.98
CA VAL A 644 24.26 -10.93 -31.02
C VAL A 644 24.60 -10.27 -29.69
N THR A 645 25.25 -9.12 -29.74
CA THR A 645 25.59 -8.30 -28.58
C THR A 645 24.75 -7.03 -28.60
N THR A 646 24.03 -6.74 -27.53
CA THR A 646 23.15 -5.56 -27.46
C THR A 646 23.95 -4.25 -27.40
N ASP A 647 23.66 -3.31 -28.29
CA ASP A 647 24.37 -2.03 -28.35
C ASP A 647 23.76 -0.97 -27.42
N ALA A 648 22.55 -1.21 -26.92
CA ALA A 648 21.82 -0.38 -25.96
C ALA A 648 20.94 -1.24 -25.05
N ILE A 649 20.20 -0.61 -24.13
CA ILE A 649 19.14 -1.28 -23.39
C ILE A 649 17.97 -1.54 -24.35
N LEU A 650 17.67 -2.81 -24.65
CA LEU A 650 16.70 -3.17 -25.69
C LEU A 650 15.39 -3.69 -25.11
N ASN A 651 14.31 -3.44 -25.86
CA ASN A 651 13.03 -4.10 -25.63
C ASN A 651 13.14 -5.57 -26.02
N PHE A 652 12.94 -6.49 -25.07
CA PHE A 652 12.84 -7.91 -25.36
C PHE A 652 11.39 -8.26 -25.72
N ARG A 653 11.13 -8.74 -26.95
CA ARG A 653 9.76 -8.86 -27.48
C ARG A 653 9.34 -10.30 -27.72
N ARG A 654 8.03 -10.58 -27.71
CA ARG A 654 7.52 -11.94 -27.97
C ARG A 654 7.50 -12.30 -29.46
N SER A 655 7.44 -11.29 -30.32
CA SER A 655 7.47 -11.41 -31.77
C SER A 655 8.16 -10.18 -32.39
N PRO A 656 8.63 -10.27 -33.65
CA PRO A 656 9.14 -9.12 -34.40
C PRO A 656 8.16 -7.93 -34.35
N GLY A 657 8.58 -6.81 -33.75
CA GLY A 657 7.75 -5.61 -33.59
C GLY A 657 6.62 -5.70 -32.55
N GLY A 658 6.38 -6.87 -31.96
CA GLY A 658 5.25 -7.14 -31.05
C GLY A 658 5.44 -6.64 -29.62
N ALA A 659 4.52 -7.01 -28.74
CA ALA A 659 4.57 -6.62 -27.33
C ALA A 659 5.85 -7.11 -26.63
N ARG A 660 6.22 -6.40 -25.57
CA ARG A 660 7.38 -6.72 -24.76
C ARG A 660 7.12 -7.96 -23.89
N ILE A 661 8.16 -8.70 -23.60
CA ILE A 661 8.12 -9.77 -22.61
C ILE A 661 8.03 -9.13 -21.23
N HIS A 662 7.23 -9.71 -20.36
CA HIS A 662 7.14 -9.34 -18.95
C HIS A 662 7.80 -10.45 -18.15
N PHE A 663 8.83 -10.12 -17.39
CA PHE A 663 9.43 -11.04 -16.44
C PHE A 663 8.70 -10.90 -15.10
N VAL A 664 8.65 -11.98 -14.33
CA VAL A 664 8.22 -11.95 -12.93
C VAL A 664 9.42 -12.30 -12.08
N ASP A 665 9.66 -11.51 -11.03
CA ASP A 665 10.69 -11.83 -10.07
C ASP A 665 10.23 -12.96 -9.12
N HIS A 666 11.13 -13.38 -8.23
CA HIS A 666 10.85 -14.42 -7.24
C HIS A 666 9.82 -14.00 -6.17
N MET A 667 9.43 -12.72 -6.13
CA MET A 667 8.40 -12.16 -5.28
C MET A 667 7.05 -12.01 -6.02
N GLY A 668 7.04 -12.24 -7.34
CA GLY A 668 5.86 -12.15 -8.20
C GLY A 668 5.65 -10.76 -8.82
N ASP A 669 6.59 -9.84 -8.62
CA ASP A 669 6.51 -8.49 -9.17
C ASP A 669 6.91 -8.46 -10.65
N GLU A 670 6.18 -7.67 -11.42
CA GLU A 670 6.41 -7.52 -12.86
C GLU A 670 7.68 -6.69 -13.11
N ILE A 671 8.73 -7.35 -13.62
CA ILE A 671 9.93 -6.68 -14.12
C ILE A 671 9.76 -6.48 -15.63
N ALA A 672 9.81 -5.21 -16.05
CA ALA A 672 9.74 -4.85 -17.45
C ALA A 672 10.86 -5.55 -18.27
N GLY A 673 10.49 -6.21 -19.39
CA GLY A 673 11.43 -6.98 -20.22
C GLY A 673 12.38 -6.12 -21.04
N TRP A 674 13.45 -5.68 -20.38
CA TRP A 674 14.60 -5.04 -21.00
C TRP A 674 15.78 -6.01 -21.03
N LEU A 675 16.52 -6.04 -22.12
CA LEU A 675 17.86 -6.60 -22.14
C LEU A 675 18.86 -5.49 -21.82
N PRO A 676 19.78 -5.68 -20.86
CA PRO A 676 20.85 -4.73 -20.61
C PRO A 676 21.72 -4.53 -21.85
N GLN A 677 22.39 -3.38 -21.93
CA GLN A 677 23.42 -3.11 -22.94
C GLN A 677 24.64 -4.02 -22.72
N GLY A 678 25.28 -4.46 -23.80
CA GLY A 678 26.51 -5.25 -23.80
C GLY A 678 26.30 -6.75 -23.54
N VAL A 679 25.06 -7.22 -23.45
CA VAL A 679 24.77 -8.65 -23.25
C VAL A 679 24.92 -9.37 -24.59
N THR A 680 25.72 -10.44 -24.59
CA THR A 680 25.93 -11.30 -25.77
C THR A 680 25.09 -12.57 -25.64
N LEU A 681 24.27 -12.84 -26.66
CA LEU A 681 23.31 -13.94 -26.70
C LEU A 681 23.50 -14.75 -27.98
N THR A 682 23.20 -16.05 -27.93
CA THR A 682 23.17 -16.89 -29.13
C THR A 682 21.88 -16.62 -29.91
N ALA A 683 21.99 -16.30 -31.20
CA ALA A 683 20.83 -16.17 -32.06
C ALA A 683 20.29 -17.56 -32.42
N LEU A 684 19.00 -17.77 -32.21
CA LEU A 684 18.31 -19.01 -32.53
C LEU A 684 17.72 -18.96 -33.94
N GLU A 685 17.18 -17.79 -34.31
CA GLU A 685 16.52 -17.54 -35.57
C GLU A 685 16.71 -16.08 -35.99
N ARG A 686 16.68 -15.81 -37.30
CA ARG A 686 16.59 -14.46 -37.85
C ARG A 686 15.34 -14.33 -38.72
N SER A 687 14.57 -13.27 -38.49
CA SER A 687 13.42 -12.90 -39.30
C SER A 687 13.49 -11.42 -39.64
N ALA A 688 13.89 -11.10 -40.88
CA ALA A 688 14.12 -9.74 -41.36
C ALA A 688 15.06 -8.95 -40.41
N ASP A 689 14.57 -7.84 -39.85
CA ASP A 689 15.32 -6.94 -38.97
C ASP A 689 15.24 -7.37 -37.49
N TRP A 690 15.09 -8.67 -37.23
CA TRP A 690 14.95 -9.22 -35.88
C TRP A 690 15.73 -10.52 -35.69
N PHE A 691 16.32 -10.66 -34.51
CA PHE A 691 16.93 -11.90 -34.03
C PHE A 691 16.11 -12.48 -32.89
N GLN A 692 15.82 -13.78 -32.95
CA GLN A 692 15.33 -14.53 -31.81
C GLN A 692 16.51 -14.99 -30.96
N VAL A 693 16.44 -14.76 -29.66
CA VAL A 693 17.49 -15.10 -28.69
C VAL A 693 16.86 -15.74 -27.44
N ASP A 694 17.63 -16.52 -26.71
CA ASP A 694 17.29 -17.00 -25.37
C ASP A 694 18.00 -16.14 -24.31
N TYR A 695 17.23 -15.57 -23.39
CA TYR A 695 17.75 -14.87 -22.23
C TYR A 695 17.17 -15.48 -20.95
N HIS A 696 18.04 -16.12 -20.16
CA HIS A 696 17.67 -16.82 -18.91
C HIS A 696 16.55 -17.86 -19.08
N GLY A 697 16.55 -18.63 -20.18
CA GLY A 697 15.55 -19.67 -20.47
C GLY A 697 14.25 -19.12 -21.05
N THR A 698 14.20 -17.82 -21.38
CA THR A 698 13.06 -17.19 -22.04
C THR A 698 13.46 -16.78 -23.44
N GLN A 699 12.77 -17.31 -24.45
CA GLN A 699 13.00 -16.95 -25.85
C GLN A 699 12.20 -15.70 -26.24
N GLY A 700 12.84 -14.81 -26.98
CA GLY A 700 12.24 -13.57 -27.45
C GLY A 700 13.03 -12.93 -28.58
N TRP A 701 12.52 -11.82 -29.10
CA TRP A 701 13.03 -11.13 -30.28
C TRP A 701 13.64 -9.79 -29.91
N VAL A 702 14.77 -9.48 -30.53
CA VAL A 702 15.48 -8.20 -30.45
C VAL A 702 15.66 -7.62 -31.85
N SER A 703 15.65 -6.30 -31.95
CA SER A 703 15.83 -5.62 -33.24
C SER A 703 17.28 -5.71 -33.70
N ALA A 704 17.49 -6.05 -34.97
CA ALA A 704 18.79 -6.18 -35.61
C ALA A 704 19.54 -4.83 -35.69
N ASP A 705 18.81 -3.70 -35.71
CA ASP A 705 19.40 -2.35 -35.77
C ASP A 705 20.17 -1.96 -34.51
N TRP A 706 19.95 -2.69 -33.41
CA TRP A 706 20.48 -2.35 -32.09
C TRP A 706 21.35 -3.46 -31.49
N VAL A 707 21.84 -4.36 -32.34
CA VAL A 707 22.77 -5.41 -31.94
C VAL A 707 23.94 -5.50 -32.90
N THR A 708 25.12 -5.72 -32.35
CA THR A 708 26.30 -6.12 -33.10
C THR A 708 26.31 -7.65 -33.24
N THR A 709 26.52 -8.16 -34.44
CA THR A 709 26.54 -9.61 -34.74
C THR A 709 27.97 -10.15 -34.84
N ALA A 710 28.16 -11.41 -34.45
CA ALA A 710 29.42 -12.15 -34.68
C ALA A 710 29.12 -13.59 -35.09
N GLY A 711 29.89 -14.13 -36.03
CA GLY A 711 29.64 -15.46 -36.63
C GLY A 711 28.71 -15.40 -37.84
N ASP A 712 28.15 -16.56 -38.23
CA ASP A 712 27.30 -16.66 -39.41
C ASP A 712 25.85 -16.31 -39.06
N CYS A 713 25.51 -15.03 -39.15
CA CYS A 713 24.23 -14.48 -38.67
C CYS A 713 23.11 -14.33 -39.72
N GLY A 714 23.32 -14.86 -40.93
CA GLY A 714 22.37 -14.74 -42.04
C GLY A 714 22.38 -13.35 -42.67
#